data_AF-A0A1L8R768-F1
#
_entry.id   AF-A0A1L8R768-F1
#
_cell.length_a   1.000
_cell.length_b   1.000
_cell.length_c   1.000
_cell.angle_alpha   90.00
_cell.angle_beta   90.00
_cell.angle_gamma   90.00
#
_symmetry.space_group_name_H-M   'P 1'
#
loop_
_entity.id
_entity.type
_entity.pdbx_description
1 polymer ?
#
loop_
_entity_poly.entity_id
_entity_poly.type
_entity_poly.pdbx_seq_one_letter_code
_entity_poly.pdbx_strand_id
1 'polypeptide(L)'
;MKKLGMALVGLGWLLVASPPVFATSESGQSQSSISSSTTNTSQTSKELPANTTTTAPQSQRKTVTSSQVAKETNASHPYFTITKKEQPVWEDLASAAVTTTTPHYNQTFQVLSKILTTDGTEYYKLKGQTIFYVRTLSGRLSDSPFGIPTSQVQYVSVKTTSNTYWQDINLQVAQNSATLKKRTWQSRNLYRHVNGENYLDLYNGQGKFIGYIKSADTTTTTIFGLAEKQQKYVTVTKANYPLFQSLTANSTLTTKKYDKQTFLVKELYHHVDGNDYYSLYQTKNGKHVRIGFANIKAFTTAPGPQGIYQSFSKYVTITNKNYQIHQNFAWRYRNKTKNVYGKTYRARGLYRHANGATYYTLYDQKGKWQGYLNSAAVKVAPGAQGIYQKWGKTVILTNKNQPLWQNFQWKKKNTSQNLMGNLYIARGYYQHANGSRYLTLYNKAGKWQGYINAGATKQATSKAAKLKKVQQLLNKKYKNKNVGIHVMSLTDGSTAQINGNKNFHAASTGKLPVLYYTQKQINAKKINPYKKYRYTDAINKMSLSYMRGGAGILQSKRYGNYYSIDTIMNWTCKYSDNQGANFLGYYGANKYDQKMKNEISRIIGRKWSRFSIINAKENSQLLKAMYFEGGKVLTYLSHTTYDQQRLPKYLPVRVAHKIGDLGGYAHDCGIVYTKEPYVISVMTQGTGYEVISKISKDVYQIMK
;
A
#
# COMPACT_ATOMS: atom_id res chain seq x y z
N MET A 1 4.19 -21.46 -42.33
CA MET A 1 3.16 -22.23 -41.59
C MET A 1 2.29 -21.27 -40.78
N LYS A 2 1.00 -21.56 -40.58
CA LYS A 2 0.06 -20.73 -39.78
C LYS A 2 -0.06 -21.27 -38.34
N LYS A 3 -0.05 -20.38 -37.33
CA LYS A 3 -0.65 -20.49 -35.97
C LYS A 3 -0.72 -19.03 -35.47
N LEU A 4 -1.84 -18.31 -35.51
CA LEU A 4 -3.10 -18.49 -34.76
C LEU A 4 -2.87 -18.79 -33.27
N GLY A 5 -3.31 -17.85 -32.43
CA GLY A 5 -3.43 -17.94 -30.97
C GLY A 5 -4.55 -17.01 -30.53
N MET A 6 -5.48 -17.50 -29.70
CA MET A 6 -6.80 -16.89 -29.52
C MET A 6 -6.79 -15.65 -28.62
N ALA A 7 -7.64 -14.67 -28.95
CA ALA A 7 -8.01 -13.59 -28.03
C ALA A 7 -9.26 -14.01 -27.26
N LEU A 8 -9.20 -13.98 -25.92
CA LEU A 8 -10.36 -14.26 -25.06
C LEU A 8 -11.14 -12.97 -24.78
N VAL A 9 -12.48 -13.04 -24.91
CA VAL A 9 -13.40 -11.97 -24.52
C VAL A 9 -13.67 -12.04 -23.01
N GLY A 10 -13.78 -10.88 -22.35
CA GLY A 10 -14.04 -10.82 -20.91
C GLY A 10 -14.68 -9.50 -20.46
N LEU A 11 -15.99 -9.34 -20.68
CA LEU A 11 -16.78 -8.28 -20.06
C LEU A 11 -17.30 -8.74 -18.69
N GLY A 12 -16.57 -8.42 -17.62
CA GLY A 12 -17.08 -8.51 -16.25
C GLY A 12 -17.92 -7.28 -15.90
N TRP A 13 -19.21 -7.46 -15.61
CA TRP A 13 -20.10 -6.38 -15.17
C TRP A 13 -19.79 -5.93 -13.73
N LEU A 14 -20.03 -4.64 -13.46
CA LEU A 14 -19.94 -4.07 -12.12
C LEU A 14 -21.26 -4.29 -11.36
N LEU A 15 -21.19 -4.87 -10.16
CA LEU A 15 -22.24 -4.74 -9.14
C LEU A 15 -21.63 -4.14 -7.88
N VAL A 16 -22.24 -3.05 -7.41
CA VAL A 16 -21.79 -2.27 -6.25
C VAL A 16 -22.77 -2.50 -5.10
N ALA A 17 -22.33 -3.22 -4.07
CA ALA A 17 -23.08 -3.37 -2.83
C ALA A 17 -22.62 -2.31 -1.81
N SER A 18 -23.55 -1.47 -1.36
CA SER A 18 -23.31 -0.46 -0.32
C SER A 18 -23.32 -1.10 1.07
N PRO A 19 -22.53 -0.62 2.04
CA PRO A 19 -22.66 -1.04 3.44
C PRO A 19 -23.93 -0.43 4.08
N PRO A 20 -24.65 -1.17 4.93
CA PRO A 20 -25.81 -0.64 5.65
C PRO A 20 -25.41 0.35 6.76
N VAL A 21 -26.37 1.18 7.16
CA VAL A 21 -26.24 2.23 8.16
C VAL A 21 -26.44 1.65 9.58
N PHE A 22 -25.76 2.24 10.57
CA PHE A 22 -26.04 1.97 12.00
C PHE A 22 -27.25 2.78 12.47
N ALA A 23 -28.18 2.12 13.15
CA ALA A 23 -29.21 2.74 13.99
C ALA A 23 -29.11 2.20 15.42
N THR A 24 -29.62 2.95 16.40
CA THR A 24 -29.39 2.72 17.84
C THR A 24 -30.65 2.98 18.65
N SER A 25 -31.15 1.95 19.33
CA SER A 25 -31.98 2.02 20.55
C SER A 25 -32.37 0.60 21.01
N GLU A 26 -33.12 0.39 22.08
CA GLU A 26 -32.77 0.59 23.51
C GLU A 26 -33.83 -0.09 24.39
N SER A 27 -33.45 -0.70 25.52
CA SER A 27 -34.33 -1.17 26.61
C SER A 27 -35.38 -2.27 26.29
N GLY A 28 -35.97 -2.85 27.35
CA GLY A 28 -37.06 -3.83 27.30
C GLY A 28 -36.82 -5.10 28.12
N GLN A 29 -37.38 -5.16 29.34
CA GLN A 29 -37.48 -6.40 30.14
C GLN A 29 -38.88 -7.01 30.01
N SER A 30 -38.97 -8.33 29.96
CA SER A 30 -40.07 -9.09 30.58
C SER A 30 -39.72 -10.58 30.73
N GLN A 31 -40.37 -11.26 31.67
CA GLN A 31 -40.39 -12.71 31.79
C GLN A 31 -41.71 -13.24 31.21
N SER A 32 -41.74 -14.45 30.65
CA SER A 32 -42.68 -15.50 31.12
C SER A 32 -42.56 -16.84 30.36
N SER A 33 -42.73 -17.91 31.15
CA SER A 33 -43.32 -19.23 30.87
C SER A 33 -43.54 -19.79 29.44
N ILE A 34 -43.06 -21.03 29.28
CA ILE A 34 -43.81 -22.21 28.76
C ILE A 34 -44.39 -22.14 27.32
N SER A 35 -43.82 -22.95 26.41
CA SER A 35 -44.56 -24.05 25.75
C SER A 35 -43.64 -24.94 24.91
N SER A 36 -43.94 -26.24 24.88
CA SER A 36 -43.25 -27.25 24.08
C SER A 36 -44.04 -27.61 22.82
N SER A 37 -43.37 -27.78 21.69
CA SER A 37 -43.87 -28.63 20.60
C SER A 37 -42.72 -29.25 19.81
N THR A 38 -42.80 -30.56 19.62
CA THR A 38 -41.85 -31.35 18.83
C THR A 38 -42.66 -32.26 17.90
N THR A 39 -42.37 -32.24 16.61
CA THR A 39 -43.00 -33.11 15.60
C THR A 39 -41.87 -33.82 14.86
N ASN A 40 -41.58 -35.09 15.14
CA ASN A 40 -42.25 -36.31 14.64
C ASN A 40 -42.24 -36.48 13.12
N THR A 41 -41.51 -37.50 12.67
CA THR A 41 -42.01 -38.65 11.86
C THR A 41 -40.93 -39.75 11.95
N SER A 42 -41.23 -40.99 12.39
CA SER A 42 -41.86 -42.13 11.66
C SER A 42 -40.88 -42.77 10.64
N GLN A 43 -40.83 -44.08 10.35
CA GLN A 43 -41.75 -45.25 10.43
C GLN A 43 -40.94 -46.54 10.74
N THR A 44 -41.40 -47.75 11.10
CA THR A 44 -42.68 -48.34 11.64
C THR A 44 -42.39 -49.77 12.14
N SER A 45 -43.13 -50.29 13.13
CA SER A 45 -43.40 -51.73 13.31
C SER A 45 -44.74 -51.95 14.05
N LYS A 46 -45.30 -53.17 14.01
CA LYS A 46 -46.71 -53.47 14.36
C LYS A 46 -46.89 -54.32 15.63
N GLU A 47 -47.96 -54.00 16.34
CA GLU A 47 -48.97 -54.88 16.99
C GLU A 47 -48.52 -56.07 17.89
N LEU A 48 -48.79 -55.87 19.18
CA LEU A 48 -49.19 -56.84 20.23
C LEU A 48 -50.48 -57.63 19.80
N PRO A 49 -50.84 -58.79 20.40
CA PRO A 49 -51.05 -58.96 21.86
C PRO A 49 -50.64 -60.33 22.46
N ALA A 50 -51.17 -60.64 23.65
CA ALA A 50 -50.67 -61.66 24.58
C ALA A 50 -51.69 -62.76 24.94
N ASN A 51 -51.23 -63.69 25.79
CA ASN A 51 -51.95 -64.78 26.47
C ASN A 51 -52.44 -65.99 25.65
N THR A 52 -51.84 -67.15 25.92
CA THR A 52 -52.61 -68.28 26.48
C THR A 52 -51.71 -69.19 27.33
N THR A 53 -52.32 -70.05 28.16
CA THR A 53 -51.67 -70.79 29.25
C THR A 53 -51.44 -72.26 28.91
N THR A 54 -50.27 -72.84 29.24
CA THR A 54 -50.14 -74.31 29.41
C THR A 54 -48.95 -74.75 30.27
N THR A 55 -49.24 -75.55 31.30
CA THR A 55 -48.45 -76.66 31.90
C THR A 55 -46.97 -76.51 32.33
N ALA A 56 -46.64 -77.17 33.45
CA ALA A 56 -45.29 -77.26 34.02
C ALA A 56 -44.39 -78.31 33.29
N PRO A 57 -43.12 -78.46 33.73
CA PRO A 57 -42.90 -79.54 34.70
C PRO A 57 -42.27 -79.06 36.02
N GLN A 58 -42.54 -79.81 37.09
CA GLN A 58 -41.88 -79.61 38.39
C GLN A 58 -40.41 -80.06 38.28
N SER A 59 -39.46 -79.13 38.42
CA SER A 59 -38.11 -79.48 38.86
C SER A 59 -38.07 -79.38 40.38
N GLN A 60 -37.60 -80.44 41.04
CA GLN A 60 -37.75 -80.63 42.48
C GLN A 60 -36.96 -79.56 43.27
N ARG A 61 -37.67 -78.71 44.01
CA ARG A 61 -37.06 -77.79 44.98
C ARG A 61 -36.55 -78.57 46.19
N LYS A 62 -35.42 -79.28 46.03
CA LYS A 62 -34.68 -79.84 47.17
C LYS A 62 -34.26 -78.69 48.10
N THR A 63 -34.95 -78.57 49.23
CA THR A 63 -34.43 -77.91 50.43
C THR A 63 -33.21 -78.68 50.88
N VAL A 64 -32.03 -78.24 50.42
CA VAL A 64 -30.75 -78.74 50.93
C VAL A 64 -30.59 -78.17 52.34
N THR A 65 -30.16 -79.05 53.25
CA THR A 65 -29.82 -78.75 54.64
C THR A 65 -28.80 -77.62 54.76
N SER A 66 -28.76 -76.97 55.93
CA SER A 66 -27.76 -75.97 56.28
C SER A 66 -26.34 -76.47 56.00
N SER A 67 -25.67 -75.84 55.03
CA SER A 67 -24.33 -76.18 54.55
C SER A 67 -23.25 -75.90 55.61
N GLN A 68 -23.13 -76.80 56.60
CA GLN A 68 -22.05 -76.76 57.57
C GLN A 68 -20.68 -76.81 56.86
N VAL A 69 -19.71 -76.10 57.41
CA VAL A 69 -18.33 -76.05 56.89
C VAL A 69 -17.67 -77.40 57.13
N ALA A 70 -17.39 -78.13 56.05
CA ALA A 70 -16.67 -79.41 56.11
C ALA A 70 -15.16 -79.21 56.17
N LYS A 71 -14.64 -78.14 55.55
CA LYS A 71 -13.22 -77.76 55.63
C LYS A 71 -13.02 -76.28 55.34
N GLU A 72 -12.22 -75.59 56.17
CA GLU A 72 -11.66 -74.27 55.88
C GLU A 72 -10.15 -74.44 55.61
N THR A 73 -9.65 -73.90 54.49
CA THR A 73 -8.23 -73.97 54.10
C THR A 73 -7.70 -72.63 53.60
N ASN A 74 -6.38 -72.43 53.63
CA ASN A 74 -5.76 -71.29 52.97
C ASN A 74 -5.99 -71.38 51.45
N ALA A 75 -6.36 -70.26 50.83
CA ALA A 75 -6.38 -70.16 49.37
C ALA A 75 -4.95 -70.07 48.82
N SER A 76 -4.74 -70.56 47.60
CA SER A 76 -3.40 -70.59 46.98
C SER A 76 -2.88 -69.23 46.51
N HIS A 77 -3.75 -68.21 46.45
CA HIS A 77 -3.41 -66.84 46.08
C HIS A 77 -4.14 -65.87 47.03
N PRO A 78 -3.56 -64.70 47.36
CA PRO A 78 -4.08 -63.78 48.39
C PRO A 78 -5.35 -63.00 48.00
N TYR A 79 -5.71 -62.93 46.72
CA TYR A 79 -6.88 -62.16 46.26
C TYR A 79 -7.79 -62.95 45.31
N PHE A 80 -9.05 -62.52 45.23
CA PHE A 80 -10.05 -63.05 44.30
C PHE A 80 -10.78 -61.91 43.62
N THR A 81 -10.88 -61.95 42.29
CA THR A 81 -11.63 -61.00 41.48
C THR A 81 -12.93 -61.62 41.02
N ILE A 82 -14.05 -60.94 41.25
CA ILE A 82 -15.36 -61.37 40.77
C ILE A 82 -15.47 -61.09 39.26
N THR A 83 -15.80 -62.11 38.47
CA THR A 83 -15.82 -62.04 36.98
C THR A 83 -17.15 -62.46 36.36
N LYS A 84 -18.10 -62.95 37.17
CA LYS A 84 -19.47 -63.28 36.74
C LYS A 84 -20.47 -62.43 37.51
N LYS A 85 -21.50 -61.93 36.82
CA LYS A 85 -22.66 -61.25 37.41
C LYS A 85 -23.67 -62.27 37.91
N GLU A 86 -24.65 -61.79 38.69
CA GLU A 86 -25.85 -62.55 39.10
C GLU A 86 -25.57 -63.85 39.86
N GLN A 87 -24.33 -64.10 40.29
CA GLN A 87 -24.02 -65.21 41.20
C GLN A 87 -24.42 -64.78 42.61
N PRO A 88 -24.96 -65.66 43.48
CA PRO A 88 -25.37 -65.22 44.81
C PRO A 88 -24.15 -64.86 45.68
N VAL A 89 -24.39 -64.00 46.67
CA VAL A 89 -23.44 -63.53 47.68
C VAL A 89 -24.06 -63.78 49.05
N TRP A 90 -23.30 -64.34 49.98
CA TRP A 90 -23.74 -64.68 51.33
C TRP A 90 -22.89 -63.94 52.36
N GLU A 91 -23.47 -63.41 53.44
CA GLU A 91 -22.69 -62.96 54.62
C GLU A 91 -22.53 -64.09 55.65
N ASP A 92 -23.44 -65.06 55.62
CA ASP A 92 -23.37 -66.34 56.34
C ASP A 92 -23.84 -67.47 55.40
N LEU A 93 -23.13 -68.61 55.40
CA LEU A 93 -23.42 -69.78 54.57
C LEU A 93 -24.56 -70.66 55.13
N ALA A 94 -24.95 -70.48 56.40
CA ALA A 94 -26.17 -71.08 56.94
C ALA A 94 -27.44 -70.28 56.59
N SER A 95 -27.27 -69.06 56.05
CA SER A 95 -28.35 -68.12 55.72
C SER A 95 -28.65 -68.03 54.21
N ALA A 96 -29.74 -67.36 53.86
CA ALA A 96 -30.05 -67.03 52.46
C ALA A 96 -29.02 -66.03 51.87
N ALA A 97 -28.83 -66.07 50.56
CA ALA A 97 -27.96 -65.11 49.87
C ALA A 97 -28.54 -63.68 49.98
N VAL A 98 -27.70 -62.74 50.44
CA VAL A 98 -28.11 -61.35 50.74
C VAL A 98 -28.10 -60.44 49.51
N THR A 99 -27.32 -60.78 48.47
CA THR A 99 -27.27 -60.04 47.21
C THR A 99 -26.69 -60.92 46.09
N THR A 100 -26.37 -60.32 44.93
CA THR A 100 -25.61 -60.97 43.86
C THR A 100 -24.26 -60.29 43.64
N THR A 101 -23.36 -60.94 42.90
CA THR A 101 -22.03 -60.44 42.55
C THR A 101 -22.02 -59.21 41.64
N THR A 102 -23.17 -58.78 41.11
CA THR A 102 -23.28 -57.71 40.12
C THR A 102 -22.70 -56.35 40.56
N PRO A 103 -22.89 -55.83 41.80
CA PRO A 103 -22.26 -54.59 42.28
C PRO A 103 -20.74 -54.69 42.46
N HIS A 104 -20.23 -55.93 42.53
CA HIS A 104 -18.83 -56.29 42.75
C HIS A 104 -18.15 -56.82 41.48
N TYR A 105 -18.80 -56.70 40.32
CA TYR A 105 -18.22 -57.10 39.04
C TYR A 105 -16.88 -56.39 38.77
N ASN A 106 -15.85 -57.14 38.40
CA ASN A 106 -14.44 -56.74 38.31
C ASN A 106 -13.80 -56.18 39.61
N GLN A 107 -14.50 -56.21 40.76
CA GLN A 107 -13.91 -55.87 42.05
C GLN A 107 -13.09 -57.05 42.60
N THR A 108 -11.99 -56.72 43.27
CA THR A 108 -11.07 -57.67 43.90
C THR A 108 -11.07 -57.50 45.40
N PHE A 109 -11.01 -58.64 46.10
CA PHE A 109 -11.08 -58.73 47.55
C PHE A 109 -9.93 -59.58 48.06
N GLN A 110 -9.47 -59.31 49.28
CA GLN A 110 -8.55 -60.21 49.99
C GLN A 110 -9.30 -61.51 50.31
N VAL A 111 -8.71 -62.64 49.96
CA VAL A 111 -9.19 -63.96 50.37
C VAL A 111 -8.68 -64.21 51.79
N LEU A 112 -9.60 -64.52 52.69
CA LEU A 112 -9.28 -64.97 54.05
C LEU A 112 -9.07 -66.48 54.07
N SER A 113 -9.92 -67.22 53.34
CA SER A 113 -9.82 -68.67 53.19
C SER A 113 -10.67 -69.20 52.03
N LYS A 114 -10.46 -70.47 51.70
CA LYS A 114 -11.33 -71.30 50.88
C LYS A 114 -12.17 -72.19 51.80
N ILE A 115 -13.46 -72.28 51.53
CA ILE A 115 -14.43 -73.08 52.27
C ILE A 115 -14.93 -74.21 51.37
N LEU A 116 -14.95 -75.43 51.89
CA LEU A 116 -15.67 -76.58 51.35
C LEU A 116 -16.84 -76.88 52.31
N THR A 117 -18.07 -76.92 51.80
CA THR A 117 -19.26 -77.31 52.56
C THR A 117 -19.59 -78.80 52.40
N THR A 118 -20.41 -79.35 53.29
CA THR A 118 -20.76 -80.80 53.31
C THR A 118 -21.45 -81.32 52.05
N ASP A 119 -22.04 -80.45 51.23
CA ASP A 119 -22.63 -80.75 49.92
C ASP A 119 -21.58 -80.82 48.78
N GLY A 120 -20.30 -80.57 49.08
CA GLY A 120 -19.22 -80.50 48.09
C GLY A 120 -19.11 -79.15 47.37
N THR A 121 -19.93 -78.14 47.70
CA THR A 121 -19.79 -76.81 47.11
C THR A 121 -18.56 -76.09 47.68
N GLU A 122 -17.81 -75.40 46.81
CA GLU A 122 -16.68 -74.56 47.22
C GLU A 122 -17.02 -73.06 47.20
N TYR A 123 -16.58 -72.34 48.24
CA TYR A 123 -16.68 -70.89 48.37
C TYR A 123 -15.31 -70.27 48.70
N TYR A 124 -15.15 -68.98 48.43
CA TYR A 124 -14.09 -68.15 49.04
C TYR A 124 -14.69 -67.21 50.07
N LYS A 125 -14.06 -67.11 51.23
CA LYS A 125 -14.34 -66.17 52.32
C LYS A 125 -13.56 -64.89 52.04
N LEU A 126 -14.26 -63.81 51.72
CA LEU A 126 -13.72 -62.56 51.21
C LEU A 126 -13.89 -61.42 52.20
N LYS A 127 -12.89 -60.55 52.27
CA LYS A 127 -12.90 -59.35 53.10
C LYS A 127 -13.45 -58.15 52.31
N GLY A 128 -14.71 -57.80 52.56
CA GLY A 128 -15.35 -56.57 52.07
C GLY A 128 -15.38 -55.48 53.15
N GLN A 129 -16.50 -54.74 53.22
CA GLN A 129 -16.84 -53.94 54.41
C GLN A 129 -17.24 -54.87 55.57
N THR A 130 -18.11 -55.84 55.26
CA THR A 130 -18.36 -57.07 56.01
C THR A 130 -17.53 -58.23 55.45
N ILE A 131 -17.45 -59.35 56.17
CA ILE A 131 -16.96 -60.62 55.59
C ILE A 131 -18.12 -61.23 54.80
N PHE A 132 -17.84 -61.70 53.58
CA PHE A 132 -18.84 -62.35 52.74
C PHE A 132 -18.24 -63.54 51.97
N TYR A 133 -19.11 -64.38 51.43
CA TYR A 133 -18.78 -65.61 50.73
C TYR A 133 -19.35 -65.58 49.31
N VAL A 134 -18.59 -66.11 48.36
CA VAL A 134 -19.00 -66.34 46.97
C VAL A 134 -18.49 -67.70 46.50
N ARG A 135 -19.20 -68.35 45.58
CA ARG A 135 -18.74 -69.62 45.00
C ARG A 135 -17.43 -69.43 44.25
N THR A 136 -16.52 -70.41 44.31
CA THR A 136 -15.20 -70.31 43.65
C THR A 136 -15.31 -70.03 42.15
N LEU A 137 -16.37 -70.55 41.51
CA LEU A 137 -16.69 -70.36 40.10
C LEU A 137 -17.20 -68.96 39.73
N SER A 138 -17.47 -68.07 40.69
CA SER A 138 -18.02 -66.71 40.45
C SER A 138 -16.95 -65.68 40.01
N GLY A 139 -15.69 -66.08 39.95
CA GLY A 139 -14.55 -65.19 39.75
C GLY A 139 -13.27 -65.96 39.41
N ARG A 140 -12.12 -65.36 39.74
CA ARG A 140 -10.80 -66.00 39.63
C ARG A 140 -9.86 -65.54 40.75
N LEU A 141 -8.97 -66.42 41.18
CA LEU A 141 -7.85 -66.06 42.07
C LEU A 141 -6.86 -65.10 41.37
N SER A 142 -6.09 -64.36 42.19
CA SER A 142 -5.16 -63.31 41.78
C SER A 142 -4.10 -63.08 42.86
N ASP A 143 -2.85 -62.89 42.46
CA ASP A 143 -1.79 -62.36 43.35
C ASP A 143 -1.78 -60.83 43.41
N SER A 144 -2.48 -60.17 42.48
CA SER A 144 -2.61 -58.72 42.39
C SER A 144 -3.78 -58.20 43.24
N PRO A 145 -3.58 -57.16 44.08
CA PRO A 145 -4.64 -56.46 44.81
C PRO A 145 -5.43 -55.48 43.92
N PHE A 146 -4.92 -55.14 42.74
CA PHE A 146 -5.72 -54.59 41.64
C PHE A 146 -6.47 -55.72 40.92
N GLY A 147 -7.76 -55.50 40.65
CA GLY A 147 -8.57 -56.41 39.84
C GLY A 147 -8.31 -56.35 38.35
N ILE A 148 -9.19 -57.01 37.58
CA ILE A 148 -9.12 -56.99 36.12
C ILE A 148 -9.24 -55.52 35.66
N PRO A 149 -8.25 -54.98 34.92
CA PRO A 149 -8.35 -53.64 34.38
C PRO A 149 -9.59 -53.52 33.49
N THR A 150 -10.41 -52.51 33.75
CA THR A 150 -11.48 -52.12 32.83
C THR A 150 -10.88 -51.14 31.83
N SER A 151 -10.74 -51.58 30.58
CA SER A 151 -10.15 -50.77 29.50
C SER A 151 -10.97 -49.49 29.29
N GLN A 152 -10.32 -48.34 29.52
CA GLN A 152 -10.91 -47.01 29.46
C GLN A 152 -9.83 -46.00 29.04
N VAL A 153 -9.66 -45.81 27.73
CA VAL A 153 -8.71 -44.83 27.19
C VAL A 153 -9.26 -43.42 27.39
N GLN A 154 -8.59 -42.63 28.23
CA GLN A 154 -8.93 -41.23 28.50
C GLN A 154 -7.69 -40.36 28.73
N TYR A 155 -7.87 -39.04 28.71
CA TYR A 155 -6.82 -38.08 29.06
C TYR A 155 -7.17 -37.40 30.37
N VAL A 156 -6.19 -37.25 31.25
CA VAL A 156 -6.37 -36.71 32.61
C VAL A 156 -5.29 -35.69 32.97
N SER A 157 -5.67 -34.69 33.76
CA SER A 157 -4.73 -33.84 34.49
C SER A 157 -4.83 -34.13 35.99
N VAL A 158 -3.70 -34.16 36.69
CA VAL A 158 -3.65 -34.38 38.14
C VAL A 158 -4.09 -33.11 38.88
N LYS A 159 -4.99 -33.25 39.86
CA LYS A 159 -5.47 -32.15 40.71
C LYS A 159 -4.32 -31.60 41.56
N THR A 160 -4.35 -30.29 41.83
CA THR A 160 -3.34 -29.62 42.66
C THR A 160 -3.29 -30.14 44.10
N THR A 161 -4.40 -30.68 44.60
CA THR A 161 -4.59 -31.25 45.94
C THR A 161 -4.00 -32.66 46.11
N SER A 162 -3.86 -33.44 45.03
CA SER A 162 -3.18 -34.74 45.07
C SER A 162 -1.72 -34.55 45.43
N ASN A 163 -1.11 -35.42 46.24
CA ASN A 163 0.33 -35.37 46.53
C ASN A 163 1.07 -36.68 46.25
N THR A 164 0.36 -37.78 45.96
CA THR A 164 0.93 -39.12 45.86
C THR A 164 0.47 -39.84 44.60
N TYR A 165 1.38 -40.57 43.97
CA TYR A 165 1.11 -41.62 43.00
C TYR A 165 2.01 -42.83 43.31
N TRP A 166 1.82 -43.96 42.64
CA TRP A 166 2.53 -45.21 42.93
C TRP A 166 3.18 -45.81 41.69
N GLN A 167 4.32 -46.48 41.81
CA GLN A 167 5.01 -47.12 40.67
C GLN A 167 4.64 -48.60 40.47
N ASP A 168 4.06 -49.24 41.48
CA ASP A 168 3.73 -50.67 41.54
C ASP A 168 2.24 -50.93 41.76
N ILE A 169 1.81 -52.16 41.49
CA ILE A 169 0.41 -52.61 41.65
C ILE A 169 -0.01 -52.83 43.11
N ASN A 170 0.94 -52.92 44.04
CA ASN A 170 0.68 -53.17 45.47
C ASN A 170 0.67 -51.87 46.30
N LEU A 171 0.81 -50.72 45.63
CA LEU A 171 0.85 -49.38 46.21
C LEU A 171 1.95 -49.16 47.27
N GLN A 172 3.07 -49.90 47.19
CA GLN A 172 4.18 -49.82 48.13
C GLN A 172 5.21 -48.73 47.75
N VAL A 173 5.44 -48.53 46.45
CA VAL A 173 6.42 -47.59 45.90
C VAL A 173 5.75 -46.24 45.62
N ALA A 174 5.42 -45.55 46.71
CA ALA A 174 4.82 -44.21 46.67
C ALA A 174 5.80 -43.13 46.16
N GLN A 175 5.29 -42.17 45.39
CA GLN A 175 6.04 -41.11 44.73
C GLN A 175 5.29 -39.77 44.80
N ASN A 176 6.02 -38.66 44.87
CA ASN A 176 5.42 -37.32 44.97
C ASN A 176 4.83 -36.86 43.62
N SER A 177 3.52 -36.58 43.58
CA SER A 177 2.82 -36.23 42.32
C SER A 177 3.07 -34.80 41.82
N ALA A 178 3.91 -33.99 42.47
CA ALA A 178 4.23 -32.61 42.07
C ALA A 178 4.72 -32.49 40.61
N THR A 179 5.46 -33.47 40.10
CA THR A 179 5.92 -33.52 38.70
C THR A 179 4.81 -33.86 37.71
N LEU A 180 3.70 -34.44 38.18
CA LEU A 180 2.52 -34.81 37.39
C LEU A 180 1.47 -33.68 37.32
N LYS A 181 1.49 -32.76 38.29
CA LYS A 181 0.61 -31.58 38.33
C LYS A 181 0.81 -30.71 37.10
N LYS A 182 -0.25 -30.02 36.67
CA LYS A 182 -0.35 -29.21 35.43
C LYS A 182 -0.11 -29.94 34.11
N ARG A 183 0.37 -31.18 34.06
CA ARG A 183 0.56 -31.96 32.82
C ARG A 183 -0.71 -32.73 32.44
N THR A 184 -0.71 -33.26 31.20
CA THR A 184 -1.74 -34.16 30.69
C THR A 184 -1.15 -35.54 30.48
N TRP A 185 -1.86 -36.55 30.95
CA TRP A 185 -1.46 -37.95 30.92
C TRP A 185 -2.53 -38.77 30.21
N GLN A 186 -2.14 -39.80 29.48
CA GLN A 186 -3.07 -40.81 28.99
C GLN A 186 -3.27 -41.86 30.09
N SER A 187 -4.52 -42.19 30.40
CA SER A 187 -4.87 -43.46 31.03
C SER A 187 -5.45 -44.39 29.98
N ARG A 188 -5.28 -45.69 30.18
CA ARG A 188 -5.78 -46.78 29.34
C ARG A 188 -6.69 -47.72 30.11
N ASN A 189 -6.55 -47.80 31.44
CA ASN A 189 -7.27 -48.74 32.27
C ASN A 189 -7.70 -48.11 33.62
N LEU A 190 -8.93 -48.42 34.02
CA LEU A 190 -9.44 -48.22 35.36
C LEU A 190 -9.27 -49.50 36.18
N TYR A 191 -8.63 -49.40 37.34
CA TYR A 191 -8.42 -50.49 38.28
C TYR A 191 -9.22 -50.24 39.57
N ARG A 192 -10.03 -51.21 39.99
CA ARG A 192 -10.66 -51.21 41.31
C ARG A 192 -9.77 -52.02 42.26
N HIS A 193 -9.25 -51.37 43.30
CA HIS A 193 -8.29 -51.96 44.23
C HIS A 193 -8.98 -52.56 45.45
N VAL A 194 -8.31 -53.47 46.16
CA VAL A 194 -8.84 -54.15 47.36
C VAL A 194 -9.22 -53.20 48.51
N ASN A 195 -8.65 -51.98 48.57
CA ASN A 195 -9.06 -50.94 49.52
C ASN A 195 -10.35 -50.18 49.10
N GLY A 196 -11.05 -50.63 48.06
CA GLY A 196 -12.30 -50.05 47.56
C GLY A 196 -12.13 -48.85 46.62
N GLU A 197 -10.94 -48.26 46.56
CA GLU A 197 -10.62 -47.08 45.75
C GLU A 197 -10.37 -47.43 44.27
N ASN A 198 -10.65 -46.46 43.40
CA ASN A 198 -10.42 -46.57 41.96
C ASN A 198 -9.12 -45.86 41.56
N TYR A 199 -8.30 -46.52 40.74
CA TYR A 199 -7.01 -46.03 40.28
C TYR A 199 -6.93 -46.05 38.74
N LEU A 200 -6.14 -45.14 38.19
CA LEU A 200 -5.83 -45.03 36.76
C LEU A 200 -4.35 -45.29 36.55
N ASP A 201 -4.01 -46.04 35.51
CA ASP A 201 -2.65 -46.02 34.96
C ASP A 201 -2.35 -44.66 34.29
N LEU A 202 -1.09 -44.22 34.36
CA LEU A 202 -0.63 -43.00 33.71
C LEU A 202 0.49 -43.30 32.71
N TYR A 203 0.33 -42.79 31.50
CA TYR A 203 1.31 -42.81 30.42
C TYR A 203 1.58 -41.40 29.90
N ASN A 204 2.82 -41.13 29.49
CA ASN A 204 3.13 -39.93 28.69
C ASN A 204 2.71 -40.13 27.22
N GLY A 205 2.77 -39.07 26.39
CA GLY A 205 2.45 -39.15 24.97
C GLY A 205 3.42 -39.98 24.09
N GLN A 206 4.48 -40.55 24.66
CA GLN A 206 5.34 -41.55 24.01
C GLN A 206 4.92 -42.98 24.39
N GLY A 207 3.89 -43.15 25.24
CA GLY A 207 3.46 -44.44 25.76
C GLY A 207 4.33 -45.01 26.87
N LYS A 208 5.27 -44.23 27.44
CA LYS A 208 6.03 -44.64 28.63
C LYS A 208 5.12 -44.60 29.85
N PHE A 209 5.06 -45.70 30.60
CA PHE A 209 4.37 -45.79 31.89
C PHE A 209 5.04 -44.90 32.94
N ILE A 210 4.21 -44.28 33.78
CA ILE A 210 4.62 -43.31 34.80
C ILE A 210 4.29 -43.83 36.21
N GLY A 211 3.12 -44.45 36.38
CA GLY A 211 2.62 -44.96 37.65
C GLY A 211 1.09 -45.06 37.68
N TYR A 212 0.55 -45.46 38.82
CA TYR A 212 -0.87 -45.47 39.15
C TYR A 212 -1.24 -44.28 40.03
N ILE A 213 -2.41 -43.67 39.82
CA ILE A 213 -2.94 -42.58 40.66
C ILE A 213 -4.41 -42.84 41.00
N LYS A 214 -4.91 -42.34 42.13
CA LYS A 214 -6.35 -42.38 42.44
C LYS A 214 -7.13 -41.63 41.36
N SER A 215 -8.20 -42.22 40.85
CA SER A 215 -9.08 -41.59 39.85
C SER A 215 -9.68 -40.29 40.40
N ALA A 216 -10.08 -40.29 41.67
CA ALA A 216 -10.57 -39.10 42.39
C ALA A 216 -9.56 -37.94 42.46
N ASP A 217 -8.25 -38.20 42.34
CA ASP A 217 -7.19 -37.20 42.32
C ASP A 217 -6.95 -36.58 40.93
N THR A 218 -7.76 -36.95 39.93
CA THR A 218 -7.63 -36.48 38.54
C THR A 218 -8.86 -35.73 38.04
N THR A 219 -8.71 -35.07 36.90
CA THR A 219 -9.81 -34.50 36.11
C THR A 219 -9.67 -34.91 34.65
N THR A 220 -10.67 -35.64 34.15
CA THR A 220 -10.77 -36.04 32.74
C THR A 220 -10.86 -34.81 31.84
N THR A 221 -10.16 -34.86 30.71
CA THR A 221 -9.90 -33.70 29.85
C THR A 221 -9.58 -34.15 28.42
N THR A 222 -9.21 -33.20 27.56
CA THR A 222 -8.75 -33.45 26.19
C THR A 222 -7.24 -33.72 26.15
N ILE A 223 -6.70 -34.10 24.99
CA ILE A 223 -5.25 -34.24 24.76
C ILE A 223 -4.43 -32.99 25.13
N PHE A 224 -5.05 -31.79 25.18
CA PHE A 224 -4.42 -30.53 25.57
C PHE A 224 -4.38 -30.27 27.08
N GLY A 225 -5.15 -31.00 27.89
CA GLY A 225 -5.24 -30.79 29.32
C GLY A 225 -6.15 -29.66 29.77
N LEU A 226 -6.07 -29.36 31.07
CA LEU A 226 -6.70 -28.18 31.66
C LEU A 226 -6.02 -26.88 31.20
N ALA A 227 -6.79 -25.79 31.14
CA ALA A 227 -6.37 -24.54 30.53
C ALA A 227 -5.89 -23.52 31.57
N GLU A 228 -4.59 -23.23 31.61
CA GLU A 228 -4.03 -22.18 32.48
C GLU A 228 -4.30 -20.80 31.84
N LYS A 229 -4.91 -19.87 32.58
CA LYS A 229 -5.25 -18.53 32.06
C LYS A 229 -4.01 -17.66 31.87
N GLN A 230 -4.03 -16.88 30.80
CA GLN A 230 -2.93 -16.04 30.32
C GLN A 230 -3.50 -14.72 29.77
N GLN A 231 -2.72 -13.64 29.79
CA GLN A 231 -3.10 -12.35 29.19
C GLN A 231 -1.87 -11.65 28.61
N LYS A 232 -1.36 -12.15 27.47
CA LYS A 232 -0.14 -11.66 26.84
C LYS A 232 -0.22 -11.67 25.32
N TYR A 233 0.56 -10.83 24.66
CA TYR A 233 0.66 -10.83 23.20
C TYR A 233 1.88 -11.59 22.72
N VAL A 234 1.74 -12.30 21.61
CA VAL A 234 2.84 -13.07 20.98
C VAL A 234 2.85 -12.85 19.48
N THR A 235 4.03 -12.73 18.89
CA THR A 235 4.22 -12.70 17.43
C THR A 235 4.78 -14.03 16.95
N VAL A 236 4.22 -14.60 15.87
CA VAL A 236 4.78 -15.79 15.20
C VAL A 236 6.16 -15.44 14.66
N THR A 237 7.20 -16.15 15.07
CA THR A 237 8.57 -15.93 14.59
C THR A 237 9.17 -17.14 13.89
N LYS A 238 8.67 -18.36 14.15
CA LYS A 238 9.04 -19.60 13.45
C LYS A 238 7.84 -20.23 12.73
N ALA A 239 8.09 -20.72 11.53
CA ALA A 239 7.10 -21.40 10.68
C ALA A 239 6.93 -22.88 11.05
N ASN A 240 6.05 -23.58 10.32
CA ASN A 240 5.90 -25.04 10.28
C ASN A 240 5.46 -25.76 11.58
N TYR A 241 5.26 -25.06 12.70
CA TYR A 241 4.61 -25.66 13.87
C TYR A 241 3.11 -25.91 13.61
N PRO A 242 2.52 -27.04 14.04
CA PRO A 242 1.09 -27.31 13.89
C PRO A 242 0.19 -26.23 14.51
N LEU A 243 -0.94 -25.97 13.87
CA LEU A 243 -1.98 -25.04 14.32
C LEU A 243 -3.32 -25.78 14.41
N PHE A 244 -3.67 -26.24 15.59
CA PHE A 244 -4.89 -27.02 15.85
C PHE A 244 -6.13 -26.12 15.92
N GLN A 245 -7.26 -26.55 15.36
CA GLN A 245 -8.49 -25.74 15.31
C GLN A 245 -9.42 -25.99 16.52
N SER A 246 -9.47 -27.23 16.99
CA SER A 246 -10.11 -27.66 18.24
C SER A 246 -9.07 -28.21 19.22
N LEU A 247 -9.52 -28.59 20.43
CA LEU A 247 -8.73 -29.32 21.42
C LEU A 247 -8.78 -30.85 21.20
N THR A 248 -9.29 -31.32 20.07
CA THR A 248 -9.64 -32.75 19.84
C THR A 248 -9.24 -33.29 18.47
N ALA A 249 -8.81 -32.45 17.54
CA ALA A 249 -8.53 -32.83 16.16
C ALA A 249 -7.04 -32.75 15.83
N ASN A 250 -6.56 -33.61 14.93
CA ASN A 250 -5.28 -33.45 14.26
C ASN A 250 -5.28 -32.20 13.35
N SER A 251 -4.10 -31.68 12.98
CA SER A 251 -4.02 -30.50 12.10
C SER A 251 -3.08 -30.67 10.91
N THR A 252 -3.56 -30.23 9.76
CA THR A 252 -2.81 -30.03 8.51
C THR A 252 -2.34 -28.58 8.33
N LEU A 253 -2.73 -27.65 9.22
CA LEU A 253 -2.33 -26.25 9.18
C LEU A 253 -1.09 -25.99 10.03
N THR A 254 -0.28 -25.01 9.62
CA THR A 254 0.90 -24.57 10.39
C THR A 254 0.99 -23.06 10.57
N THR A 255 1.82 -22.63 11.52
CA THR A 255 2.11 -21.21 11.81
C THR A 255 2.66 -20.43 10.61
N LYS A 256 3.15 -21.11 9.55
CA LYS A 256 3.62 -20.49 8.28
C LYS A 256 2.58 -19.55 7.66
N LYS A 257 1.29 -19.86 7.77
CA LYS A 257 0.17 -19.01 7.29
C LYS A 257 0.13 -17.62 7.96
N TYR A 258 0.71 -17.51 9.15
CA TYR A 258 0.63 -16.35 10.02
C TYR A 258 2.02 -15.78 10.36
N ASP A 259 3.03 -15.95 9.51
CA ASP A 259 4.39 -15.45 9.79
C ASP A 259 4.41 -13.94 10.12
N LYS A 260 5.13 -13.62 11.20
CA LYS A 260 5.24 -12.31 11.86
C LYS A 260 3.91 -11.67 12.30
N GLN A 261 2.78 -12.38 12.24
CA GLN A 261 1.49 -11.90 12.76
C GLN A 261 1.45 -12.02 14.29
N THR A 262 0.80 -11.04 14.93
CA THR A 262 0.61 -11.00 16.39
C THR A 262 -0.77 -11.48 16.79
N PHE A 263 -0.87 -12.15 17.94
CA PHE A 263 -2.10 -12.64 18.55
C PHE A 263 -2.13 -12.34 20.05
N LEU A 264 -3.32 -12.24 20.63
CA LEU A 264 -3.54 -12.34 22.06
C LEU A 264 -3.53 -13.83 22.45
N VAL A 265 -2.81 -14.17 23.52
CA VAL A 265 -2.91 -15.46 24.20
C VAL A 265 -3.85 -15.33 25.39
N LYS A 266 -4.84 -16.23 25.47
CA LYS A 266 -5.78 -16.33 26.62
C LYS A 266 -5.57 -17.55 27.50
N GLU A 267 -5.07 -18.64 26.93
CA GLU A 267 -4.80 -19.88 27.64
C GLU A 267 -3.46 -20.49 27.21
N LEU A 268 -2.83 -21.18 28.17
CA LEU A 268 -1.73 -22.12 28.00
C LEU A 268 -2.27 -23.53 28.30
N TYR A 269 -1.85 -24.48 27.47
CA TYR A 269 -2.21 -25.89 27.54
C TYR A 269 -0.93 -26.74 27.57
N HIS A 270 -0.91 -27.77 28.41
CA HIS A 270 0.21 -28.69 28.60
C HIS A 270 -0.16 -30.05 28.02
N HIS A 271 0.00 -30.19 26.71
CA HIS A 271 -0.54 -31.30 25.93
C HIS A 271 0.20 -32.61 26.20
N VAL A 272 -0.47 -33.75 25.96
CA VAL A 272 0.00 -35.10 26.31
C VAL A 272 1.30 -35.51 25.61
N ASP A 273 1.61 -34.92 24.45
CA ASP A 273 2.89 -35.07 23.73
C ASP A 273 4.10 -34.43 24.45
N GLY A 274 3.89 -33.80 25.61
CA GLY A 274 4.92 -33.10 26.38
C GLY A 274 5.24 -31.69 25.88
N ASN A 275 4.54 -31.18 24.86
CA ASN A 275 4.67 -29.80 24.41
C ASN A 275 3.62 -28.87 25.04
N ASP A 276 3.99 -27.60 25.08
CA ASP A 276 3.14 -26.52 25.57
C ASP A 276 2.53 -25.75 24.39
N TYR A 277 1.25 -25.41 24.48
CA TYR A 277 0.46 -24.77 23.40
C TYR A 277 -0.28 -23.53 23.88
N TYR A 278 -0.26 -22.45 23.10
CA TYR A 278 -1.04 -21.23 23.36
C TYR A 278 -2.33 -21.19 22.53
N SER A 279 -3.44 -20.77 23.13
CA SER A 279 -4.65 -20.39 22.39
C SER A 279 -4.48 -19.01 21.75
N LEU A 280 -4.66 -18.92 20.43
CA LEU A 280 -4.40 -17.72 19.64
C LEU A 280 -5.69 -16.97 19.34
N TYR A 281 -5.75 -15.69 19.70
CA TYR A 281 -6.90 -14.82 19.44
C TYR A 281 -6.51 -13.60 18.60
N GLN A 282 -7.36 -13.27 17.62
CA GLN A 282 -7.28 -12.06 16.81
C GLN A 282 -8.47 -11.15 17.14
N THR A 283 -8.22 -9.86 17.37
CA THR A 283 -9.26 -8.87 17.64
C THR A 283 -9.93 -8.44 16.33
N LYS A 284 -11.20 -8.77 16.11
CA LYS A 284 -11.99 -8.32 14.95
C LYS A 284 -13.22 -7.59 15.45
N ASN A 285 -13.40 -6.33 15.03
CA ASN A 285 -14.52 -5.47 15.43
C ASN A 285 -14.74 -5.46 16.97
N GLY A 286 -13.66 -5.28 17.72
CA GLY A 286 -13.65 -5.33 19.20
C GLY A 286 -13.71 -6.73 19.82
N LYS A 287 -14.22 -7.75 19.11
CA LYS A 287 -14.39 -9.12 19.62
C LYS A 287 -13.12 -9.95 19.41
N HIS A 288 -12.80 -10.83 20.37
CA HIS A 288 -11.65 -11.74 20.29
C HIS A 288 -12.03 -13.07 19.64
N VAL A 289 -11.64 -13.26 18.37
CA VAL A 289 -11.91 -14.46 17.58
C VAL A 289 -10.73 -15.44 17.72
N ARG A 290 -11.00 -16.69 18.13
CA ARG A 290 -9.97 -17.74 18.21
C ARG A 290 -9.53 -18.16 16.79
N ILE A 291 -8.23 -18.33 16.61
CA ILE A 291 -7.59 -18.75 15.35
C ILE A 291 -7.11 -20.20 15.42
N GLY A 292 -6.79 -20.69 16.62
CA GLY A 292 -6.37 -22.06 16.89
C GLY A 292 -5.46 -22.16 18.11
N PHE A 293 -4.78 -23.29 18.25
CA PHE A 293 -3.79 -23.58 19.29
C PHE A 293 -2.47 -23.97 18.63
N ALA A 294 -1.34 -23.41 19.06
CA ALA A 294 -0.04 -23.70 18.48
C ALA A 294 1.09 -23.69 19.52
N ASN A 295 2.14 -24.48 19.25
CA ASN A 295 3.24 -24.75 20.17
C ASN A 295 3.98 -23.45 20.55
N ILE A 296 4.25 -23.24 21.85
CA ILE A 296 4.87 -22.01 22.35
C ILE A 296 6.22 -21.69 21.68
N LYS A 297 6.95 -22.71 21.23
CA LYS A 297 8.28 -22.61 20.58
C LYS A 297 8.24 -21.87 19.23
N ALA A 298 7.05 -21.66 18.66
CA ALA A 298 6.82 -20.94 17.40
C ALA A 298 6.86 -19.41 17.52
N PHE A 299 6.84 -18.88 18.75
CA PHE A 299 6.54 -17.48 19.04
C PHE A 299 7.68 -16.72 19.71
N THR A 300 7.58 -15.39 19.65
CA THR A 300 8.30 -14.46 20.52
C THR A 300 7.27 -13.56 21.23
N THR A 301 7.43 -13.33 22.53
CA THR A 301 6.57 -12.44 23.30
C THR A 301 6.60 -11.02 22.72
N ALA A 302 5.45 -10.40 22.58
CA ALA A 302 5.30 -9.04 22.07
C ALA A 302 4.96 -8.06 23.21
N PRO A 303 5.47 -6.82 23.18
CA PRO A 303 5.25 -5.81 24.22
C PRO A 303 3.84 -5.17 24.19
N GLY A 304 2.87 -5.80 23.52
CA GLY A 304 1.53 -5.27 23.33
C GLY A 304 0.89 -5.73 22.01
N PRO A 305 -0.35 -5.29 21.74
CA PRO A 305 -1.14 -5.75 20.59
C PRO A 305 -0.51 -5.38 19.25
N GLN A 306 0.39 -4.40 19.19
CA GLN A 306 1.15 -4.03 17.99
C GLN A 306 2.11 -5.10 17.47
N GLY A 307 2.57 -6.02 18.32
CA GLY A 307 3.61 -6.98 17.96
C GLY A 307 5.04 -6.46 18.07
N ILE A 308 6.00 -7.28 17.67
CA ILE A 308 7.40 -6.87 17.51
C ILE A 308 7.61 -5.99 16.27
N TYR A 309 8.62 -5.11 16.32
CA TYR A 309 9.05 -4.31 15.18
C TYR A 309 9.61 -5.19 14.05
N GLN A 310 9.21 -4.90 12.81
CA GLN A 310 9.70 -5.60 11.61
C GLN A 310 10.33 -4.59 10.66
N SER A 311 11.58 -4.81 10.24
CA SER A 311 12.26 -3.92 9.27
C SER A 311 11.56 -3.95 7.91
N PHE A 312 11.50 -2.79 7.23
CA PHE A 312 10.83 -2.66 5.93
C PHE A 312 11.58 -1.74 4.97
N SER A 313 12.03 -0.58 5.45
CA SER A 313 12.87 0.40 4.75
C SER A 313 12.44 0.83 3.33
N LYS A 314 11.13 0.83 3.02
CA LYS A 314 10.61 1.26 1.71
C LYS A 314 10.04 2.68 1.74
N TYR A 315 9.87 3.29 0.57
CA TYR A 315 9.07 4.51 0.42
C TYR A 315 7.60 4.16 0.23
N VAL A 316 6.70 4.97 0.79
CA VAL A 316 5.25 4.82 0.66
C VAL A 316 4.60 6.16 0.34
N THR A 317 3.65 6.19 -0.59
CA THR A 317 2.87 7.39 -0.93
C THR A 317 1.44 7.26 -0.41
N ILE A 318 0.94 8.30 0.26
CA ILE A 318 -0.41 8.31 0.84
C ILE A 318 -1.46 8.43 -0.26
N THR A 319 -2.33 7.43 -0.37
CA THR A 319 -3.31 7.29 -1.46
C THR A 319 -4.77 7.25 -0.99
N ASN A 320 -5.04 7.23 0.31
CA ASN A 320 -6.40 7.36 0.86
C ASN A 320 -6.44 8.54 1.86
N LYS A 321 -7.52 9.34 1.82
CA LYS A 321 -7.73 10.55 2.65
C LYS A 321 -8.41 10.26 3.99
N ASN A 322 -8.97 9.07 4.16
CA ASN A 322 -9.94 8.74 5.21
C ASN A 322 -9.30 8.02 6.40
N TYR A 323 -7.99 8.19 6.61
CA TYR A 323 -7.24 7.53 7.68
C TYR A 323 -6.64 8.56 8.65
N GLN A 324 -6.45 8.16 9.89
CA GLN A 324 -5.64 8.89 10.87
C GLN A 324 -4.19 8.39 10.83
N ILE A 325 -3.28 9.27 11.21
CA ILE A 325 -1.91 8.95 11.59
C ILE A 325 -1.86 9.11 13.11
N HIS A 326 -1.39 8.08 13.81
CA HIS A 326 -1.40 8.00 15.26
C HIS A 326 -0.01 8.20 15.87
N GLN A 327 0.04 8.69 17.10
CA GLN A 327 1.27 8.85 17.89
C GLN A 327 1.68 7.54 18.59
N ASN A 328 0.73 6.67 18.92
CA ASN A 328 0.98 5.39 19.58
C ASN A 328 -0.11 4.37 19.22
N PHE A 329 0.02 3.14 19.73
CA PHE A 329 -0.96 2.07 19.55
C PHE A 329 -2.13 2.12 20.55
N ALA A 330 -2.14 3.11 21.46
CA ALA A 330 -3.34 3.59 22.14
C ALA A 330 -4.11 4.64 21.30
N TRP A 331 -3.90 4.62 19.97
CA TRP A 331 -4.58 5.43 18.94
C TRP A 331 -4.51 6.95 19.08
N ARG A 332 -3.72 7.51 20.01
CA ARG A 332 -3.59 8.96 20.23
C ARG A 332 -3.36 9.69 18.90
N TYR A 333 -4.23 10.64 18.59
CA TYR A 333 -4.24 11.33 17.30
C TYR A 333 -2.95 12.13 17.05
N ARG A 334 -2.47 12.15 15.80
CA ARG A 334 -1.32 12.97 15.37
C ARG A 334 -1.55 13.74 14.07
N ASN A 335 -2.22 13.16 13.06
CA ASN A 335 -2.62 13.86 11.83
C ASN A 335 -3.74 13.11 11.08
N LYS A 336 -4.38 13.72 10.06
CA LYS A 336 -5.29 13.04 9.11
C LYS A 336 -4.61 12.91 7.75
N THR A 337 -4.78 11.78 7.05
CA THR A 337 -4.15 11.56 5.75
C THR A 337 -4.62 12.53 4.66
N LYS A 338 -5.83 13.10 4.79
CA LYS A 338 -6.31 14.26 3.99
C LYS A 338 -5.28 15.40 3.91
N ASN A 339 -4.60 15.72 5.01
CA ASN A 339 -3.66 16.85 5.12
C ASN A 339 -2.30 16.59 4.45
N VAL A 340 -2.02 15.31 4.17
CA VAL A 340 -0.73 14.81 3.65
C VAL A 340 -0.94 13.93 2.41
N TYR A 341 -2.10 14.03 1.78
CA TYR A 341 -2.49 13.22 0.63
C TYR A 341 -1.50 13.38 -0.54
N GLY A 342 -1.14 12.27 -1.17
CA GLY A 342 -0.18 12.22 -2.25
C GLY A 342 1.28 12.45 -1.83
N LYS A 343 1.59 12.80 -0.56
CA LYS A 343 2.98 12.90 -0.07
C LYS A 343 3.63 11.51 0.08
N THR A 344 4.95 11.46 -0.08
CA THR A 344 5.76 10.25 0.07
C THR A 344 6.62 10.32 1.33
N TYR A 345 6.64 9.23 2.10
CA TYR A 345 7.38 9.07 3.35
C TYR A 345 8.26 7.82 3.30
N ARG A 346 9.31 7.75 4.12
CA ARG A 346 10.09 6.52 4.34
C ARG A 346 9.45 5.72 5.48
N ALA A 347 8.91 4.55 5.16
CA ALA A 347 8.45 3.57 6.14
C ALA A 347 9.65 2.72 6.57
N ARG A 348 10.26 3.04 7.73
CA ARG A 348 11.47 2.32 8.20
C ARG A 348 11.15 0.89 8.61
N GLY A 349 9.99 0.68 9.24
CA GLY A 349 9.50 -0.64 9.61
C GLY A 349 7.98 -0.71 9.70
N LEU A 350 7.48 -1.89 10.05
CA LEU A 350 6.07 -2.24 10.13
C LEU A 350 5.76 -3.05 11.39
N TYR A 351 4.47 -3.05 11.76
CA TYR A 351 3.90 -3.73 12.92
C TYR A 351 2.65 -4.48 12.46
N ARG A 352 2.62 -5.81 12.62
CA ARG A 352 1.46 -6.66 12.29
C ARG A 352 0.62 -6.85 13.54
N HIS A 353 -0.32 -5.93 13.74
CA HIS A 353 -1.09 -5.79 14.98
C HIS A 353 -2.08 -6.94 15.15
N ALA A 354 -2.42 -7.27 16.40
CA ALA A 354 -3.37 -8.32 16.78
C ALA A 354 -4.82 -8.06 16.31
N ASN A 355 -5.07 -6.92 15.66
CA ASN A 355 -6.34 -6.62 14.97
C ASN A 355 -6.35 -7.04 13.49
N GLY A 356 -5.26 -7.63 13.00
CA GLY A 356 -5.08 -8.05 11.60
C GLY A 356 -4.61 -6.94 10.65
N ALA A 357 -4.59 -5.68 11.06
CA ALA A 357 -4.04 -4.60 10.25
C ALA A 357 -2.51 -4.49 10.42
N THR A 358 -1.83 -4.07 9.35
CA THR A 358 -0.42 -3.71 9.39
C THR A 358 -0.27 -2.20 9.49
N TYR A 359 0.64 -1.73 10.34
CA TYR A 359 0.91 -0.30 10.54
C TYR A 359 2.38 0.01 10.24
N TYR A 360 2.62 1.02 9.41
CA TYR A 360 3.96 1.51 9.07
C TYR A 360 4.37 2.66 9.98
N THR A 361 5.61 2.64 10.47
CA THR A 361 6.21 3.80 11.16
C THR A 361 6.85 4.74 10.13
N LEU A 362 6.29 5.94 9.99
CA LEU A 362 6.62 6.88 8.92
C LEU A 362 7.64 7.94 9.34
N TYR A 363 8.52 8.31 8.41
CA TYR A 363 9.56 9.32 8.57
C TYR A 363 9.59 10.25 7.36
N ASP A 364 9.84 11.54 7.58
CA ASP A 364 10.03 12.54 6.51
C ASP A 364 11.49 12.62 6.02
N GLN A 365 11.76 13.54 5.09
CA GLN A 365 13.10 13.80 4.55
C GLN A 365 14.16 14.19 5.58
N LYS A 366 13.78 14.85 6.69
CA LYS A 366 14.72 15.21 7.76
C LYS A 366 14.95 14.06 8.75
N GLY A 367 14.39 12.88 8.46
CA GLY A 367 14.36 11.77 9.40
C GLY A 367 13.47 12.01 10.62
N LYS A 368 12.62 13.05 10.61
CA LYS A 368 11.68 13.31 11.70
C LYS A 368 10.52 12.33 11.60
N TRP A 369 10.24 11.63 12.70
CA TRP A 369 9.16 10.65 12.77
C TRP A 369 7.77 11.32 12.72
N GLN A 370 6.89 10.75 11.91
CA GLN A 370 5.60 11.33 11.53
C GLN A 370 4.39 10.61 12.17
N GLY A 371 4.57 9.39 12.67
CA GLY A 371 3.51 8.59 13.28
C GLY A 371 3.40 7.17 12.71
N TYR A 372 2.43 6.43 13.24
CA TYR A 372 1.99 5.14 12.73
C TYR A 372 0.79 5.31 11.80
N LEU A 373 0.79 4.65 10.64
CA LEU A 373 -0.30 4.67 9.66
C LEU A 373 -0.62 3.26 9.15
N ASN A 374 -1.90 2.92 9.08
CA ASN A 374 -2.38 1.66 8.51
C ASN A 374 -1.93 1.52 7.04
N SER A 375 -1.39 0.36 6.67
CA SER A 375 -0.85 0.07 5.34
C SER A 375 -1.88 0.22 4.20
N ALA A 376 -3.17 0.05 4.48
CA ALA A 376 -4.25 0.25 3.51
C ALA A 376 -4.44 1.72 3.08
N ALA A 377 -3.85 2.67 3.79
CA ALA A 377 -3.90 4.10 3.44
C ALA A 377 -2.89 4.52 2.35
N VAL A 378 -1.95 3.64 1.97
CA VAL A 378 -0.78 3.97 1.15
C VAL A 378 -0.54 2.97 0.04
N LYS A 379 0.26 3.37 -0.97
CA LYS A 379 0.92 2.43 -1.89
C LYS A 379 2.43 2.48 -1.69
N VAL A 380 3.09 1.32 -1.74
CA VAL A 380 4.55 1.23 -1.77
C VAL A 380 5.05 1.86 -3.06
N ALA A 381 6.06 2.72 -2.96
CA ALA A 381 6.65 3.42 -4.08
C ALA A 381 7.97 2.76 -4.53
N PRO A 382 8.33 2.82 -5.83
CA PRO A 382 9.58 2.28 -6.36
C PRO A 382 10.84 3.05 -5.93
N GLY A 383 10.70 4.16 -5.20
CA GLY A 383 11.81 4.97 -4.72
C GLY A 383 11.35 6.28 -4.08
N ALA A 384 12.30 7.16 -3.77
CA ALA A 384 12.06 8.44 -3.10
C ALA A 384 11.09 9.36 -3.87
N GLN A 385 10.96 9.18 -5.19
CA GLN A 385 10.00 9.91 -6.05
C GLN A 385 8.53 9.66 -5.74
N GLY A 386 8.19 8.61 -4.98
CA GLY A 386 6.80 8.21 -4.77
C GLY A 386 6.18 7.56 -6.01
N ILE A 387 4.85 7.54 -6.06
CA ILE A 387 4.09 7.08 -7.23
C ILE A 387 3.73 8.23 -8.18
N TYR A 388 3.54 7.89 -9.46
CA TYR A 388 3.01 8.80 -10.48
C TYR A 388 1.58 9.24 -10.16
N GLN A 389 1.31 10.55 -10.29
CA GLN A 389 -0.01 11.15 -10.08
C GLN A 389 -0.44 11.90 -11.34
N LYS A 390 -1.53 11.45 -12.00
CA LYS A 390 -2.09 12.03 -13.23
C LYS A 390 -2.54 13.48 -12.97
N TRP A 391 -2.25 14.40 -13.89
CA TRP A 391 -2.60 15.83 -13.74
C TRP A 391 -3.05 16.49 -15.04
N GLY A 392 -2.37 16.21 -16.16
CA GLY A 392 -2.80 16.60 -17.51
C GLY A 392 -2.97 18.10 -17.72
N LYS A 393 -2.07 18.95 -17.20
CA LYS A 393 -2.15 20.40 -17.36
C LYS A 393 -1.06 20.96 -18.28
N THR A 394 -1.41 22.02 -18.98
CA THR A 394 -0.49 22.80 -19.81
C THR A 394 0.26 23.81 -18.94
N VAL A 395 1.58 23.84 -19.07
CA VAL A 395 2.48 24.73 -18.31
C VAL A 395 3.47 25.45 -19.21
N ILE A 396 3.93 26.61 -18.75
CA ILE A 396 5.11 27.33 -19.26
C ILE A 396 6.24 27.27 -18.23
N LEU A 397 7.49 27.38 -18.69
CA LEU A 397 8.66 27.51 -17.81
C LEU A 397 8.87 28.98 -17.46
N THR A 398 8.95 29.30 -16.17
CA THR A 398 9.10 30.67 -15.66
C THR A 398 10.53 31.00 -15.24
N ASN A 399 11.27 30.02 -14.74
CA ASN A 399 12.56 30.26 -14.08
C ASN A 399 13.71 29.81 -15.00
N LYS A 400 14.70 30.68 -15.21
CA LYS A 400 15.92 30.38 -15.97
C LYS A 400 16.82 29.38 -15.22
N ASN A 401 17.69 28.71 -15.98
CA ASN A 401 18.75 27.80 -15.51
C ASN A 401 18.32 26.58 -14.65
N GLN A 402 17.03 26.27 -14.57
CA GLN A 402 16.53 25.13 -13.78
C GLN A 402 16.83 23.79 -14.49
N PRO A 403 17.27 22.76 -13.77
CA PRO A 403 17.57 21.45 -14.38
C PRO A 403 16.29 20.70 -14.75
N LEU A 404 16.31 20.06 -15.93
CA LEU A 404 15.39 18.99 -16.28
C LEU A 404 16.13 17.66 -16.17
N TRP A 405 15.56 16.71 -15.43
CA TRP A 405 16.20 15.44 -15.09
C TRP A 405 15.73 14.29 -16.00
N GLN A 406 16.63 13.35 -16.30
CA GLN A 406 16.34 12.10 -17.02
C GLN A 406 15.73 11.05 -16.09
N ASN A 407 16.06 11.07 -14.81
CA ASN A 407 15.61 10.12 -13.80
C ASN A 407 15.65 10.77 -12.41
N PHE A 408 15.21 10.03 -11.39
CA PHE A 408 15.29 10.46 -9.98
C PHE A 408 16.62 10.11 -9.30
N GLN A 409 17.64 9.72 -10.09
CA GLN A 409 19.06 9.69 -9.69
C GLN A 409 19.79 10.96 -10.18
N TRP A 410 19.03 12.05 -10.40
CA TRP A 410 19.52 13.38 -10.77
C TRP A 410 20.45 13.44 -12.01
N LYS A 411 20.35 12.47 -12.95
CA LYS A 411 21.03 12.58 -14.24
C LYS A 411 20.40 13.73 -15.03
N LYS A 412 21.16 14.80 -15.28
CA LYS A 412 20.66 15.99 -16.01
C LYS A 412 20.39 15.65 -17.48
N LYS A 413 19.22 16.06 -17.98
CA LYS A 413 18.77 15.88 -19.38
C LYS A 413 18.80 17.18 -20.19
N ASN A 414 18.40 18.28 -19.58
CA ASN A 414 18.39 19.61 -20.20
C ASN A 414 18.38 20.72 -19.12
N THR A 415 18.28 21.97 -19.56
CA THR A 415 18.13 23.16 -18.71
C THR A 415 16.93 23.98 -19.21
N SER A 416 16.14 24.57 -18.31
CA SER A 416 14.90 25.31 -18.64
C SER A 416 15.12 26.44 -19.65
N GLN A 417 16.27 27.11 -19.60
CA GLN A 417 16.67 28.18 -20.54
C GLN A 417 16.53 27.75 -22.01
N ASN A 418 16.90 26.50 -22.33
CA ASN A 418 16.84 25.96 -23.71
C ASN A 418 15.40 25.68 -24.18
N LEU A 419 14.42 25.76 -23.28
CA LEU A 419 13.04 25.34 -23.47
C LEU A 419 12.03 26.48 -23.22
N MET A 420 12.48 27.66 -22.78
CA MET A 420 11.60 28.79 -22.45
C MET A 420 10.73 29.26 -23.64
N GLY A 421 9.60 29.87 -23.30
CA GLY A 421 8.61 30.37 -24.24
C GLY A 421 7.76 29.31 -24.94
N ASN A 422 7.91 28.04 -24.60
CA ASN A 422 7.12 26.95 -25.18
C ASN A 422 6.11 26.40 -24.18
N LEU A 423 4.97 25.94 -24.70
CA LEU A 423 4.04 25.12 -23.93
C LEU A 423 4.56 23.71 -23.76
N TYR A 424 4.39 23.18 -22.55
CA TYR A 424 4.58 21.78 -22.22
C TYR A 424 3.34 21.21 -21.57
N ILE A 425 3.02 19.96 -21.89
CA ILE A 425 1.99 19.18 -21.21
C ILE A 425 2.66 18.45 -20.04
N ALA A 426 2.32 18.85 -18.83
CA ALA A 426 2.64 18.12 -17.62
C ALA A 426 1.61 16.99 -17.44
N ARG A 427 1.89 15.82 -18.04
CA ARG A 427 0.94 14.67 -18.04
C ARG A 427 0.61 14.21 -16.60
N GLY A 428 1.60 14.28 -15.71
CA GLY A 428 1.45 14.04 -14.28
C GLY A 428 2.64 14.58 -13.49
N TYR A 429 2.66 14.25 -12.20
CA TYR A 429 3.72 14.65 -11.27
C TYR A 429 4.10 13.53 -10.29
N TYR A 430 5.21 13.75 -9.62
CA TYR A 430 5.77 12.93 -8.55
C TYR A 430 5.96 13.82 -7.31
N GLN A 431 5.47 13.38 -6.16
CA GLN A 431 5.64 14.03 -4.87
C GLN A 431 6.85 13.38 -4.19
N HIS A 432 8.04 13.87 -4.51
CA HIS A 432 9.28 13.27 -4.07
C HIS A 432 9.47 13.49 -2.55
N ALA A 433 10.11 12.55 -1.87
CA ALA A 433 10.25 12.52 -0.41
C ALA A 433 10.98 13.77 0.13
N ASN A 434 11.83 14.41 -0.68
CA ASN A 434 12.46 15.71 -0.42
C ASN A 434 11.48 16.92 -0.43
N GLY A 435 10.17 16.68 -0.29
CA GLY A 435 9.11 17.70 -0.29
C GLY A 435 8.81 18.34 -1.64
N SER A 436 9.67 18.21 -2.66
CA SER A 436 9.49 18.85 -3.96
C SER A 436 8.56 18.05 -4.89
N ARG A 437 7.72 18.78 -5.63
CA ARG A 437 6.90 18.24 -6.72
C ARG A 437 7.70 18.29 -8.02
N TYR A 438 7.78 17.16 -8.73
CA TYR A 438 8.40 17.11 -10.05
C TYR A 438 7.36 16.77 -11.12
N LEU A 439 7.22 17.64 -12.13
CA LEU A 439 6.32 17.46 -13.27
C LEU A 439 7.04 16.66 -14.37
N THR A 440 6.36 15.71 -15.01
CA THR A 440 6.88 15.06 -16.24
C THR A 440 6.41 15.80 -17.49
N LEU A 441 7.35 16.43 -18.21
CA LEU A 441 7.03 17.38 -19.29
C LEU A 441 7.15 16.76 -20.69
N TYR A 442 6.17 17.06 -21.54
CA TYR A 442 6.10 16.67 -22.94
C TYR A 442 5.83 17.90 -23.81
N ASN A 443 6.45 18.02 -24.99
CA ASN A 443 6.16 19.14 -25.91
C ASN A 443 4.85 18.90 -26.70
N LYS A 444 4.44 19.88 -27.54
CA LYS A 444 3.23 19.76 -28.38
C LYS A 444 3.23 18.51 -29.30
N ALA A 445 4.40 18.02 -29.71
CA ALA A 445 4.58 16.81 -30.52
C ALA A 445 4.72 15.51 -29.68
N GLY A 446 4.34 15.53 -28.40
CA GLY A 446 4.40 14.36 -27.52
C GLY A 446 5.81 13.90 -27.11
N LYS A 447 6.88 14.56 -27.56
CA LYS A 447 8.27 14.22 -27.20
C LYS A 447 8.56 14.64 -25.76
N TRP A 448 9.00 13.69 -24.94
CA TRP A 448 9.34 13.91 -23.54
C TRP A 448 10.61 14.76 -23.37
N GLN A 449 10.59 15.67 -22.40
CA GLN A 449 11.63 16.69 -22.17
C GLN A 449 12.45 16.45 -20.89
N GLY A 450 11.86 15.82 -19.89
CA GLY A 450 12.47 15.60 -18.57
C GLY A 450 11.48 15.76 -17.42
N TYR A 451 11.96 15.51 -16.20
CA TYR A 451 11.31 15.91 -14.96
C TYR A 451 11.80 17.30 -14.53
N ILE A 452 10.91 18.25 -14.22
CA ILE A 452 11.27 19.58 -13.68
C ILE A 452 10.59 19.82 -12.34
N ASN A 453 11.20 20.58 -11.43
CA ASN A 453 10.51 21.06 -10.22
C ASN A 453 9.32 21.94 -10.63
N ALA A 454 8.14 21.70 -10.05
CA ALA A 454 6.92 22.43 -10.36
C ALA A 454 7.03 23.94 -10.09
N GLY A 455 7.84 24.36 -9.11
CA GLY A 455 8.11 25.78 -8.81
C GLY A 455 8.87 26.53 -9.92
N ALA A 456 9.44 25.82 -10.90
CA ALA A 456 10.02 26.40 -12.11
C ALA A 456 8.99 26.65 -13.23
N THR A 457 7.70 26.42 -12.96
CA THR A 457 6.63 26.41 -13.96
C THR A 457 5.38 27.15 -13.49
N LYS A 458 4.61 27.67 -14.45
CA LYS A 458 3.27 28.25 -14.22
C LYS A 458 2.26 27.55 -15.12
N GLN A 459 1.09 27.22 -14.59
CA GLN A 459 -0.02 26.71 -15.41
C GLN A 459 -0.48 27.79 -16.40
N ALA A 460 -0.57 27.42 -17.68
CA ALA A 460 -1.00 28.35 -18.72
C ALA A 460 -2.53 28.37 -18.82
N THR A 461 -3.13 29.55 -18.65
CA THR A 461 -4.53 29.79 -19.02
C THR A 461 -4.60 29.94 -20.55
N SER A 462 -5.43 29.14 -21.21
CA SER A 462 -5.57 29.17 -22.67
C SER A 462 -6.03 30.54 -23.18
N LYS A 463 -5.45 31.00 -24.29
CA LYS A 463 -5.84 32.20 -25.03
C LYS A 463 -6.43 31.89 -26.41
N ALA A 464 -6.55 30.60 -26.75
CA ALA A 464 -7.15 30.14 -28.00
C ALA A 464 -8.54 30.75 -28.29
N ALA A 465 -9.35 31.05 -27.26
CA ALA A 465 -10.63 31.74 -27.43
C ALA A 465 -10.48 33.21 -27.88
N LYS A 466 -9.54 33.97 -27.31
CA LYS A 466 -9.18 35.33 -27.79
C LYS A 466 -8.64 35.25 -29.22
N LEU A 467 -7.70 34.33 -29.49
CA LEU A 467 -7.10 34.19 -30.82
C LEU A 467 -8.10 33.70 -31.89
N LYS A 468 -9.12 32.91 -31.53
CA LYS A 468 -10.23 32.58 -32.46
C LYS A 468 -11.01 33.84 -32.88
N LYS A 469 -11.30 34.74 -31.93
CA LYS A 469 -11.92 36.06 -32.22
C LYS A 469 -10.99 36.93 -33.09
N VAL A 470 -9.67 36.93 -32.84
CA VAL A 470 -8.70 37.61 -33.71
C VAL A 470 -8.73 37.00 -35.13
N GLN A 471 -8.74 35.68 -35.28
CA GLN A 471 -8.79 35.05 -36.61
C GLN A 471 -10.07 35.42 -37.37
N GLN A 472 -11.22 35.50 -36.69
CA GLN A 472 -12.48 35.96 -37.28
C GLN A 472 -12.39 37.43 -37.76
N LEU A 473 -11.81 38.32 -36.94
CA LEU A 473 -11.52 39.71 -37.32
C LEU A 473 -10.60 39.78 -38.57
N LEU A 474 -9.49 39.07 -38.56
CA LEU A 474 -8.52 39.09 -39.67
C LEU A 474 -9.15 38.57 -40.97
N ASN A 475 -9.95 37.49 -40.89
CA ASN A 475 -10.69 36.95 -42.03
C ASN A 475 -11.72 37.95 -42.59
N LYS A 476 -12.48 38.64 -41.72
CA LYS A 476 -13.55 39.56 -42.12
C LYS A 476 -13.03 40.89 -42.70
N LYS A 477 -11.95 41.45 -42.14
CA LYS A 477 -11.54 42.84 -42.39
C LYS A 477 -10.19 43.00 -43.11
N TYR A 478 -9.33 41.97 -43.11
CA TYR A 478 -7.92 42.13 -43.50
C TYR A 478 -7.38 41.05 -44.46
N LYS A 479 -8.26 40.30 -45.14
CA LYS A 479 -7.91 39.30 -46.15
C LYS A 479 -7.44 39.95 -47.46
N ASN A 480 -6.18 40.36 -47.54
CA ASN A 480 -5.57 40.99 -48.74
C ASN A 480 -4.25 40.29 -49.13
N LYS A 481 -4.06 39.93 -50.41
CA LYS A 481 -2.84 39.25 -50.94
C LYS A 481 -1.53 40.03 -50.71
N ASN A 482 -1.63 41.34 -50.53
CA ASN A 482 -0.51 42.25 -50.28
C ASN A 482 -0.20 42.44 -48.78
N VAL A 483 -0.94 41.80 -47.87
CA VAL A 483 -0.77 41.95 -46.41
C VAL A 483 -0.55 40.57 -45.76
N GLY A 484 0.51 40.46 -44.96
CA GLY A 484 0.85 39.30 -44.13
C GLY A 484 0.78 39.66 -42.66
N ILE A 485 -0.18 39.07 -41.94
CA ILE A 485 -0.46 39.31 -40.53
C ILE A 485 -0.20 38.04 -39.75
N HIS A 486 0.50 38.14 -38.62
CA HIS A 486 0.60 37.06 -37.65
C HIS A 486 0.55 37.63 -36.23
N VAL A 487 -0.32 37.05 -35.39
CA VAL A 487 -0.52 37.40 -33.98
C VAL A 487 -0.25 36.16 -33.12
N MET A 488 0.49 36.30 -32.03
CA MET A 488 0.87 35.20 -31.13
C MET A 488 0.76 35.60 -29.65
N SER A 489 -0.03 34.88 -28.86
CA SER A 489 -0.03 34.99 -27.40
C SER A 489 1.32 34.51 -26.83
N LEU A 490 1.99 35.31 -25.99
CA LEU A 490 3.21 34.88 -25.29
C LEU A 490 2.89 34.03 -24.04
N THR A 491 1.62 33.94 -23.64
CA THR A 491 1.16 33.10 -22.52
C THR A 491 1.06 31.62 -22.90
N ASP A 492 0.61 31.33 -24.12
CA ASP A 492 0.33 29.95 -24.56
C ASP A 492 0.73 29.62 -26.01
N GLY A 493 1.26 30.58 -26.77
CA GLY A 493 1.62 30.37 -28.17
C GLY A 493 0.44 29.88 -29.02
N SER A 494 -0.78 30.31 -28.69
CA SER A 494 -1.91 30.32 -29.63
C SER A 494 -1.74 31.49 -30.60
N THR A 495 -2.27 31.34 -31.82
CA THR A 495 -1.97 32.22 -32.96
C THR A 495 -3.19 32.51 -33.82
N ALA A 496 -3.16 33.65 -34.51
CA ALA A 496 -4.07 33.99 -35.61
C ALA A 496 -3.26 34.64 -36.75
N GLN A 497 -3.64 34.43 -38.00
CA GLN A 497 -2.88 34.90 -39.16
C GLN A 497 -3.70 35.08 -40.44
N ILE A 498 -3.25 35.99 -41.30
CA ILE A 498 -3.62 36.07 -42.72
C ILE A 498 -2.31 36.13 -43.50
N ASN A 499 -2.12 35.23 -44.47
CA ASN A 499 -0.87 35.13 -45.25
C ASN A 499 0.41 35.07 -44.38
N GLY A 500 0.33 34.56 -43.14
CA GLY A 500 1.42 34.67 -42.15
C GLY A 500 2.72 33.96 -42.55
N ASN A 501 2.65 32.97 -43.44
CA ASN A 501 3.80 32.29 -44.04
C ASN A 501 4.26 32.92 -45.39
N LYS A 502 3.54 33.90 -45.97
CA LYS A 502 3.93 34.54 -47.25
C LYS A 502 5.20 35.35 -47.03
N ASN A 503 6.20 35.10 -47.85
CA ASN A 503 7.44 35.88 -47.83
C ASN A 503 7.24 37.30 -48.39
N PHE A 504 7.92 38.26 -47.78
CA PHE A 504 8.03 39.66 -48.20
C PHE A 504 9.51 40.06 -48.21
N HIS A 505 9.84 41.17 -48.88
CA HIS A 505 11.15 41.77 -48.71
C HIS A 505 11.25 42.42 -47.32
N ALA A 506 12.05 41.84 -46.43
CA ALA A 506 12.05 42.15 -44.99
C ALA A 506 12.33 43.61 -44.61
N ALA A 507 12.95 44.38 -45.50
CA ALA A 507 13.44 45.74 -45.25
C ALA A 507 14.22 45.82 -43.91
N SER A 508 13.95 46.82 -43.08
CA SER A 508 14.59 46.95 -41.76
C SER A 508 14.03 46.02 -40.65
N THR A 509 13.00 45.19 -40.92
CA THR A 509 12.65 44.09 -39.99
C THR A 509 13.71 42.98 -39.99
N GLY A 510 14.46 42.85 -41.10
CA GLY A 510 15.61 41.94 -41.23
C GLY A 510 16.78 42.22 -40.26
N LYS A 511 16.69 43.27 -39.43
CA LYS A 511 17.62 43.57 -38.32
C LYS A 511 17.30 42.82 -37.03
N LEU A 512 16.09 42.27 -36.89
CA LEU A 512 15.68 41.47 -35.71
C LEU A 512 16.63 40.30 -35.37
N PRO A 513 17.19 39.52 -36.34
CA PRO A 513 18.15 38.46 -36.06
C PRO A 513 19.43 38.95 -35.35
N VAL A 514 20.04 40.04 -35.80
CA VAL A 514 21.31 40.53 -35.23
C VAL A 514 21.11 41.19 -33.87
N LEU A 515 19.98 41.87 -33.69
CA LEU A 515 19.53 42.42 -32.40
C LEU A 515 19.32 41.31 -31.36
N TYR A 516 18.59 40.24 -31.71
CA TYR A 516 18.43 39.07 -30.85
C TYR A 516 19.77 38.43 -30.47
N TYR A 517 20.60 38.12 -31.46
CA TYR A 517 21.82 37.35 -31.22
C TYR A 517 22.86 38.15 -30.41
N THR A 518 22.97 39.45 -30.64
CA THR A 518 23.85 40.34 -29.86
C THR A 518 23.39 40.42 -28.40
N GLN A 519 22.10 40.65 -28.15
CA GLN A 519 21.56 40.65 -26.78
C GLN A 519 21.77 39.28 -26.09
N LYS A 520 21.64 38.17 -26.82
CA LYS A 520 21.94 36.84 -26.31
C LYS A 520 23.41 36.68 -25.92
N GLN A 521 24.37 37.19 -26.70
CA GLN A 521 25.80 37.13 -26.31
C GLN A 521 26.08 38.00 -25.08
N ILE A 522 25.43 39.17 -24.96
CA ILE A 522 25.52 40.03 -23.77
C ILE A 522 24.97 39.30 -22.53
N ASN A 523 23.78 38.70 -22.63
CA ASN A 523 23.16 37.93 -21.55
C ASN A 523 24.02 36.71 -21.14
N ALA A 524 24.72 36.11 -22.09
CA ALA A 524 25.68 35.02 -21.87
C ALA A 524 27.06 35.49 -21.37
N LYS A 525 27.24 36.79 -21.08
CA LYS A 525 28.52 37.44 -20.71
C LYS A 525 29.67 37.27 -21.72
N LYS A 526 29.35 36.91 -22.97
CA LYS A 526 30.34 36.72 -24.06
C LYS A 526 30.75 38.02 -24.75
N ILE A 527 29.95 39.07 -24.59
CA ILE A 527 30.23 40.42 -25.09
C ILE A 527 29.98 41.41 -23.94
N ASN A 528 30.97 42.24 -23.63
CA ASN A 528 30.78 43.40 -22.78
C ASN A 528 30.04 44.48 -23.60
N PRO A 529 28.81 44.89 -23.26
CA PRO A 529 28.04 45.84 -24.04
C PRO A 529 28.71 47.23 -24.09
N TYR A 530 29.49 47.59 -23.07
CA TYR A 530 30.13 48.89 -22.93
C TYR A 530 31.54 48.96 -23.54
N LYS A 531 32.13 47.83 -23.94
CA LYS A 531 33.40 47.84 -24.68
C LYS A 531 33.21 48.62 -25.98
N LYS A 532 34.05 49.64 -26.19
CA LYS A 532 34.06 50.41 -27.43
C LYS A 532 34.87 49.69 -28.51
N TYR A 533 34.40 49.75 -29.76
CA TYR A 533 35.05 49.20 -30.94
C TYR A 533 35.21 50.29 -32.00
N ARG A 534 36.29 50.24 -32.79
CA ARG A 534 36.64 51.25 -33.79
C ARG A 534 35.71 51.14 -35.01
N TYR A 535 34.97 52.20 -35.32
CA TYR A 535 34.16 52.27 -36.53
C TYR A 535 35.07 52.39 -37.76
N THR A 536 34.99 51.41 -38.65
CA THR A 536 35.79 51.31 -39.88
C THR A 536 34.95 50.71 -41.00
N ASP A 537 35.38 50.90 -42.25
CA ASP A 537 34.66 50.37 -43.43
C ASP A 537 34.57 48.83 -43.46
N ALA A 538 35.37 48.13 -42.65
CA ALA A 538 35.36 46.68 -42.54
C ALA A 538 33.96 46.10 -42.17
N ILE A 539 33.12 46.88 -41.48
CA ILE A 539 31.74 46.45 -41.17
C ILE A 539 30.87 46.29 -42.44
N ASN A 540 31.22 46.96 -43.54
CA ASN A 540 30.48 46.92 -44.81
C ASN A 540 30.99 45.80 -45.75
N LYS A 541 32.10 45.14 -45.41
CA LYS A 541 32.80 44.16 -46.26
C LYS A 541 32.51 42.70 -45.88
N MET A 542 31.51 42.45 -45.05
CA MET A 542 31.08 41.10 -44.65
C MET A 542 29.83 40.64 -45.39
N SER A 543 29.63 39.32 -45.51
CA SER A 543 28.37 38.76 -46.00
C SER A 543 27.20 39.25 -45.14
N LEU A 544 26.06 39.57 -45.77
CA LEU A 544 24.85 40.08 -45.10
C LEU A 544 24.97 41.48 -44.48
N SER A 545 25.91 42.30 -44.98
CA SER A 545 25.88 43.74 -44.75
C SER A 545 24.61 44.36 -45.39
N TYR A 546 23.98 45.31 -44.69
CA TYR A 546 23.08 46.29 -45.28
C TYR A 546 23.88 47.27 -46.16
N MET A 547 23.19 47.88 -47.13
CA MET A 547 23.76 48.93 -47.98
C MET A 547 24.28 50.12 -47.17
N ARG A 548 25.29 50.80 -47.73
CA ARG A 548 25.74 52.13 -47.29
C ARG A 548 24.59 53.13 -47.49
N GLY A 549 24.47 54.14 -46.63
CA GLY A 549 23.38 55.13 -46.69
C GLY A 549 22.07 54.62 -46.09
N GLY A 550 20.97 55.34 -46.36
CA GLY A 550 19.63 55.02 -45.86
C GLY A 550 19.36 55.56 -44.45
N ALA A 551 18.66 54.78 -43.61
CA ALA A 551 18.34 55.18 -42.24
C ALA A 551 19.50 54.90 -41.28
N GLY A 552 19.85 55.87 -40.42
CA GLY A 552 20.84 55.68 -39.35
C GLY A 552 21.56 56.96 -38.90
N ILE A 553 22.22 56.87 -37.75
CA ILE A 553 23.11 57.89 -37.18
C ILE A 553 24.57 57.57 -37.46
N LEU A 554 24.99 56.31 -37.41
CA LEU A 554 26.39 55.92 -37.54
C LEU A 554 26.99 56.28 -38.90
N GLN A 555 26.17 56.35 -39.95
CA GLN A 555 26.57 56.80 -41.29
C GLN A 555 27.10 58.24 -41.34
N SER A 556 26.64 59.15 -40.47
CA SER A 556 27.10 60.55 -40.42
C SER A 556 28.24 60.77 -39.41
N LYS A 557 28.97 59.70 -39.06
CA LYS A 557 30.12 59.75 -38.14
C LYS A 557 31.42 59.40 -38.86
N ARG A 558 32.49 60.09 -38.50
CA ARG A 558 33.83 59.87 -39.07
C ARG A 558 34.33 58.45 -38.75
N TYR A 559 34.90 57.76 -39.74
CA TYR A 559 35.65 56.54 -39.49
C TYR A 559 36.84 56.80 -38.56
N GLY A 560 37.19 55.81 -37.74
CA GLY A 560 38.18 55.93 -36.66
C GLY A 560 37.57 56.17 -35.28
N ASN A 561 36.36 56.72 -35.18
CA ASN A 561 35.64 56.91 -33.91
C ASN A 561 35.30 55.59 -33.21
N TYR A 562 35.13 55.60 -31.89
CA TYR A 562 34.94 54.41 -31.07
C TYR A 562 33.55 54.37 -30.40
N TYR A 563 32.75 53.33 -30.71
CA TYR A 563 31.37 53.19 -30.20
C TYR A 563 31.16 51.87 -29.44
N SER A 564 30.30 51.89 -28.41
CA SER A 564 29.95 50.69 -27.66
C SER A 564 28.83 49.89 -28.33
N ILE A 565 28.76 48.59 -28.06
CA ILE A 565 27.65 47.73 -28.54
C ILE A 565 26.31 48.22 -27.98
N ASP A 566 26.28 48.73 -26.75
CA ASP A 566 25.10 49.33 -26.11
C ASP A 566 24.57 50.54 -26.92
N THR A 567 25.49 51.46 -27.27
CA THR A 567 25.20 52.66 -28.08
C THR A 567 24.66 52.28 -29.46
N ILE A 568 25.33 51.37 -30.16
CA ILE A 568 24.96 50.98 -31.51
C ILE A 568 23.68 50.15 -31.54
N MET A 569 23.44 49.29 -30.53
CA MET A 569 22.19 48.54 -30.40
C MET A 569 21.01 49.48 -30.14
N ASN A 570 21.19 50.50 -29.29
CA ASN A 570 20.20 51.57 -29.13
C ASN A 570 19.90 52.27 -30.46
N TRP A 571 20.91 52.72 -31.21
CA TRP A 571 20.68 53.39 -32.50
C TRP A 571 20.03 52.50 -33.57
N THR A 572 20.42 51.22 -33.62
CA THR A 572 19.87 50.22 -34.56
C THR A 572 18.38 49.94 -34.30
N CYS A 573 17.96 49.98 -33.03
CA CYS A 573 16.56 49.96 -32.64
C CYS A 573 15.87 51.30 -32.95
N LYS A 574 16.31 52.39 -32.31
CA LYS A 574 15.62 53.68 -32.25
C LYS A 574 15.51 54.41 -33.59
N TYR A 575 16.58 54.41 -34.38
CA TYR A 575 16.70 55.12 -35.67
C TYR A 575 16.81 54.16 -36.86
N SER A 576 16.54 52.86 -36.65
CA SER A 576 16.59 51.83 -37.68
C SER A 576 17.94 51.72 -38.42
N ASP A 577 19.06 51.98 -37.73
CA ASP A 577 20.38 52.20 -38.34
C ASP A 577 20.89 51.04 -39.24
N ASN A 578 21.21 51.35 -40.51
CA ASN A 578 21.84 50.44 -41.48
C ASN A 578 23.29 50.12 -41.09
N GLN A 579 24.11 51.17 -40.88
CA GLN A 579 25.50 51.03 -40.48
C GLN A 579 25.61 50.43 -39.07
N GLY A 580 24.67 50.75 -38.18
CA GLY A 580 24.55 50.12 -36.87
C GLY A 580 24.30 48.62 -36.96
N ALA A 581 23.37 48.17 -37.82
CA ALA A 581 23.17 46.74 -38.06
C ALA A 581 24.42 46.03 -38.62
N ASN A 582 25.21 46.71 -39.47
CA ASN A 582 26.51 46.21 -39.94
C ASN A 582 27.51 46.09 -38.79
N PHE A 583 27.61 47.09 -37.91
CA PHE A 583 28.52 47.10 -36.77
C PHE A 583 28.15 46.02 -35.75
N LEU A 584 26.85 45.80 -35.47
CA LEU A 584 26.38 44.67 -34.68
C LEU A 584 26.65 43.32 -35.36
N GLY A 585 26.49 43.22 -36.68
CA GLY A 585 26.81 41.99 -37.40
C GLY A 585 28.29 41.62 -37.29
N TYR A 586 29.17 42.62 -37.43
CA TYR A 586 30.63 42.45 -37.36
C TYR A 586 31.10 42.11 -35.94
N TYR A 587 30.79 42.95 -34.94
CA TYR A 587 31.31 42.82 -33.56
C TYR A 587 30.37 42.09 -32.61
N GLY A 588 29.05 42.29 -32.74
CA GLY A 588 28.02 41.67 -31.89
C GLY A 588 27.67 40.22 -32.26
N ALA A 589 27.86 39.85 -33.53
CA ALA A 589 27.47 38.56 -34.09
C ALA A 589 28.58 37.86 -34.91
N ASN A 590 29.84 38.26 -34.72
CA ASN A 590 31.02 37.61 -35.30
C ASN A 590 30.92 37.46 -36.84
N LYS A 591 30.63 38.55 -37.55
CA LYS A 591 30.45 38.61 -39.01
C LYS A 591 29.36 37.67 -39.54
N TYR A 592 28.26 37.52 -38.79
CA TYR A 592 27.18 36.57 -39.05
C TYR A 592 27.67 35.11 -39.14
N ASP A 593 28.35 34.62 -38.10
CA ASP A 593 28.92 33.26 -38.10
C ASP A 593 27.87 32.13 -38.19
N GLN A 594 28.35 30.90 -38.38
CA GLN A 594 27.45 29.74 -38.50
C GLN A 594 26.70 29.42 -37.19
N LYS A 595 27.21 29.85 -36.02
CA LYS A 595 26.54 29.68 -34.73
C LYS A 595 25.32 30.61 -34.65
N MET A 596 25.42 31.85 -35.14
CA MET A 596 24.27 32.73 -35.36
C MET A 596 23.30 32.12 -36.38
N LYS A 597 23.78 31.75 -37.57
CA LYS A 597 22.93 31.24 -38.66
C LYS A 597 22.13 30.00 -38.21
N ASN A 598 22.74 29.07 -37.48
CA ASN A 598 22.07 27.90 -36.90
C ASN A 598 21.04 28.30 -35.82
N GLU A 599 21.37 29.24 -34.93
CA GLU A 599 20.46 29.68 -33.87
C GLU A 599 19.23 30.42 -34.40
N ILE A 600 19.39 31.30 -35.39
CA ILE A 600 18.27 31.96 -36.06
C ILE A 600 17.42 30.93 -36.81
N SER A 601 18.05 29.99 -37.52
CA SER A 601 17.35 28.89 -38.21
C SER A 601 16.48 28.06 -37.25
N ARG A 602 17.01 27.76 -36.05
CA ARG A 602 16.31 27.04 -34.98
C ARG A 602 15.09 27.79 -34.45
N ILE A 603 15.11 29.12 -34.46
CA ILE A 603 14.00 29.96 -33.99
C ILE A 603 12.89 30.06 -35.05
N ILE A 604 13.26 30.31 -36.30
CA ILE A 604 12.30 30.51 -37.40
C ILE A 604 11.76 29.19 -37.99
N GLY A 605 12.49 28.09 -37.84
CA GLY A 605 12.06 26.76 -38.29
C GLY A 605 12.44 26.41 -39.74
N ARG A 606 13.35 27.17 -40.35
CA ARG A 606 13.95 26.92 -41.68
C ARG A 606 15.41 27.39 -41.71
N LYS A 607 16.18 26.98 -42.73
CA LYS A 607 17.53 27.51 -42.97
C LYS A 607 17.48 29.03 -43.17
N TRP A 608 18.18 29.79 -42.32
CA TRP A 608 18.38 31.23 -42.46
C TRP A 608 19.71 31.53 -43.16
N SER A 609 19.64 32.17 -44.32
CA SER A 609 20.80 32.44 -45.19
C SER A 609 20.92 33.89 -45.65
N ARG A 610 19.85 34.70 -45.54
CA ARG A 610 19.82 36.13 -45.88
C ARG A 610 18.75 36.85 -45.07
N PHE A 611 18.99 38.12 -44.73
CA PHE A 611 18.03 38.93 -43.97
C PHE A 611 16.84 39.41 -44.81
N SER A 612 17.00 39.51 -46.13
CA SER A 612 16.05 40.17 -47.04
C SER A 612 14.74 39.42 -47.29
N ILE A 613 14.64 38.14 -46.94
CA ILE A 613 13.43 37.32 -47.16
C ILE A 613 12.93 36.79 -45.81
N ILE A 614 11.74 37.24 -45.40
CA ILE A 614 11.09 36.85 -44.14
C ILE A 614 9.57 36.91 -44.28
N ASN A 615 8.84 36.29 -43.33
CA ASN A 615 7.39 36.40 -43.23
C ASN A 615 6.94 36.81 -41.80
N ALA A 616 5.66 37.15 -41.65
CA ALA A 616 5.11 37.70 -40.41
C ALA A 616 5.22 36.72 -39.22
N LYS A 617 5.09 35.42 -39.49
CA LYS A 617 5.23 34.35 -38.50
C LYS A 617 6.67 34.21 -38.01
N GLU A 618 7.65 34.31 -38.90
CA GLU A 618 9.08 34.25 -38.56
C GLU A 618 9.55 35.47 -37.74
N ASN A 619 9.11 36.69 -38.12
CA ASN A 619 9.27 37.88 -37.29
C ASN A 619 8.62 37.68 -35.91
N SER A 620 7.44 37.06 -35.85
CA SER A 620 6.79 36.74 -34.58
C SER A 620 7.57 35.73 -33.72
N GLN A 621 8.23 34.74 -34.35
CA GLN A 621 9.10 33.78 -33.67
C GLN A 621 10.37 34.44 -33.11
N LEU A 622 10.97 35.38 -33.84
CA LEU A 622 12.14 36.16 -33.38
C LEU A 622 11.79 37.09 -32.22
N LEU A 623 10.67 37.83 -32.31
CA LEU A 623 10.19 38.70 -31.23
C LEU A 623 9.83 37.90 -29.98
N LYS A 624 9.18 36.73 -30.14
CA LYS A 624 9.00 35.76 -29.05
C LYS A 624 10.35 35.34 -28.43
N ALA A 625 11.36 35.02 -29.24
CA ALA A 625 12.67 34.64 -28.73
C ALA A 625 13.33 35.80 -27.94
N MET A 626 13.24 37.04 -28.44
CA MET A 626 13.70 38.23 -27.73
C MET A 626 12.97 38.45 -26.40
N TYR A 627 11.65 38.24 -26.33
CA TYR A 627 10.88 38.39 -25.10
C TYR A 627 11.38 37.47 -23.96
N PHE A 628 11.67 36.20 -24.24
CA PHE A 628 12.16 35.25 -23.24
C PHE A 628 13.68 35.35 -23.00
N GLU A 629 14.44 35.88 -23.96
CA GLU A 629 15.85 36.22 -23.77
C GLU A 629 15.99 37.43 -22.83
N GLY A 630 15.25 38.50 -23.09
CA GLY A 630 15.24 39.73 -22.29
C GLY A 630 16.51 40.57 -22.45
N GLY A 631 16.59 41.65 -21.68
CA GLY A 631 17.69 42.63 -21.75
C GLY A 631 17.31 43.93 -22.47
N LYS A 632 18.23 44.89 -22.52
CA LYS A 632 17.99 46.27 -22.96
C LYS A 632 17.43 46.41 -24.38
N VAL A 633 17.66 45.44 -25.27
CA VAL A 633 17.11 45.47 -26.64
C VAL A 633 15.59 45.67 -26.65
N LEU A 634 14.85 45.10 -25.68
CA LEU A 634 13.41 45.29 -25.56
C LEU A 634 13.02 46.69 -25.06
N THR A 635 13.90 47.35 -24.32
CA THR A 635 13.75 48.76 -23.91
C THR A 635 14.01 49.69 -25.09
N TYR A 636 15.06 49.44 -25.89
CA TYR A 636 15.37 50.27 -27.06
C TYR A 636 14.34 50.12 -28.20
N LEU A 637 13.78 48.92 -28.38
CA LEU A 637 12.65 48.69 -29.29
C LEU A 637 11.33 49.34 -28.79
N SER A 638 11.29 49.86 -27.55
CA SER A 638 10.13 50.55 -26.97
C SER A 638 10.26 52.08 -26.91
N HIS A 639 11.31 52.65 -27.49
CA HIS A 639 11.57 54.10 -27.49
C HIS A 639 12.19 54.53 -28.82
N THR A 640 11.44 54.38 -29.92
CA THR A 640 11.91 54.61 -31.30
C THR A 640 11.49 55.98 -31.84
N THR A 641 12.08 56.44 -32.95
CA THR A 641 11.56 57.62 -33.68
C THR A 641 10.28 57.32 -34.47
N TYR A 642 9.65 56.17 -34.25
CA TYR A 642 8.49 55.67 -34.98
C TYR A 642 7.31 55.32 -34.06
N ASP A 643 7.40 55.64 -32.77
CA ASP A 643 6.40 55.25 -31.75
C ASP A 643 5.03 55.92 -31.96
N GLN A 644 4.96 56.99 -32.76
CA GLN A 644 3.71 57.69 -33.13
C GLN A 644 3.09 57.21 -34.46
N GLN A 645 3.50 56.04 -34.97
CA GLN A 645 3.02 55.50 -36.25
C GLN A 645 3.04 53.96 -36.27
N ARG A 646 2.40 53.35 -37.28
CA ARG A 646 2.27 51.88 -37.44
C ARG A 646 1.73 51.22 -36.15
N LEU A 647 2.35 50.18 -35.60
CA LEU A 647 1.77 49.38 -34.50
C LEU A 647 1.40 50.19 -33.24
N PRO A 648 2.27 51.03 -32.65
CA PRO A 648 1.97 51.73 -31.40
C PRO A 648 0.94 52.88 -31.52
N LYS A 649 0.72 53.47 -32.71
CA LYS A 649 -0.04 54.73 -32.93
C LYS A 649 -1.35 54.89 -32.13
N TYR A 650 -2.09 53.80 -31.90
CA TYR A 650 -3.39 53.81 -31.22
C TYR A 650 -3.45 52.92 -29.98
N LEU A 651 -2.31 52.52 -29.43
CA LEU A 651 -2.24 51.61 -28.28
C LEU A 651 -1.84 52.36 -27.00
N PRO A 652 -2.68 52.39 -25.94
CA PRO A 652 -2.36 53.04 -24.67
C PRO A 652 -1.45 52.16 -23.77
N VAL A 653 -0.57 51.38 -24.39
CA VAL A 653 0.33 50.42 -23.74
C VAL A 653 1.67 50.39 -24.47
N ARG A 654 2.75 50.15 -23.73
CA ARG A 654 4.09 50.03 -24.33
C ARG A 654 4.11 48.93 -25.38
N VAL A 655 4.71 49.23 -26.53
CA VAL A 655 5.03 48.26 -27.59
C VAL A 655 6.56 48.20 -27.71
N ALA A 656 7.15 47.02 -27.91
CA ALA A 656 8.55 46.89 -28.34
C ALA A 656 8.55 46.45 -29.80
N HIS A 657 8.80 47.37 -30.74
CA HIS A 657 8.59 47.15 -32.17
C HIS A 657 9.80 47.49 -33.05
N LYS A 658 9.78 46.96 -34.28
CA LYS A 658 10.76 47.26 -35.33
C LYS A 658 10.06 47.46 -36.67
N ILE A 659 10.04 48.70 -37.13
CA ILE A 659 9.59 49.05 -38.47
C ILE A 659 10.54 48.49 -39.55
N GLY A 660 10.00 48.26 -40.73
CA GLY A 660 10.76 48.08 -41.97
C GLY A 660 10.16 48.95 -43.06
N ASP A 661 11.01 49.63 -43.82
CA ASP A 661 10.59 50.41 -44.99
C ASP A 661 11.63 50.28 -46.11
N LEU A 662 11.15 50.04 -47.34
CA LEU A 662 11.92 50.03 -48.59
C LEU A 662 10.97 49.89 -49.78
N GLY A 663 11.03 50.78 -50.78
CA GLY A 663 10.49 50.54 -52.13
C GLY A 663 9.05 49.97 -52.17
N GLY A 664 8.10 50.64 -51.51
CA GLY A 664 6.70 50.21 -51.44
C GLY A 664 6.39 49.11 -50.41
N TYR A 665 7.39 48.51 -49.76
CA TYR A 665 7.20 47.63 -48.60
C TYR A 665 7.19 48.42 -47.30
N ALA A 666 6.03 48.51 -46.65
CA ALA A 666 5.87 49.09 -45.33
C ALA A 666 5.58 47.99 -44.30
N HIS A 667 6.37 47.91 -43.24
CA HIS A 667 6.33 46.81 -42.28
C HIS A 667 6.43 47.31 -40.85
N ASP A 668 5.81 46.58 -39.93
CA ASP A 668 6.09 46.71 -38.50
C ASP A 668 5.77 45.42 -37.74
N CYS A 669 6.55 45.16 -36.70
CA CYS A 669 6.45 43.95 -35.91
C CYS A 669 6.94 44.19 -34.48
N GLY A 670 6.17 43.77 -33.49
CA GLY A 670 6.50 44.05 -32.09
C GLY A 670 5.75 43.21 -31.05
N ILE A 671 6.15 43.40 -29.80
CA ILE A 671 5.52 42.84 -28.59
C ILE A 671 4.66 43.94 -27.96
N VAL A 672 3.37 43.69 -27.78
CA VAL A 672 2.43 44.59 -27.09
C VAL A 672 2.30 44.14 -25.64
N TYR A 673 2.61 45.03 -24.69
CA TYR A 673 2.67 44.71 -23.26
C TYR A 673 1.34 45.00 -22.56
N THR A 674 0.35 44.15 -22.81
CA THR A 674 -0.86 44.08 -21.98
C THR A 674 -0.58 43.28 -20.69
N LYS A 675 -1.61 43.05 -19.86
CA LYS A 675 -1.53 42.12 -18.71
C LYS A 675 -1.13 40.69 -19.12
N GLU A 676 -1.36 40.31 -20.37
CA GLU A 676 -1.01 39.02 -20.96
C GLU A 676 -0.35 39.25 -22.34
N PRO A 677 0.95 39.62 -22.39
CA PRO A 677 1.60 40.12 -23.60
C PRO A 677 1.45 39.23 -24.84
N TYR A 678 1.42 39.86 -26.00
CA TYR A 678 1.34 39.18 -27.29
C TYR A 678 2.28 39.83 -28.31
N VAL A 679 2.65 39.05 -29.33
CA VAL A 679 3.40 39.50 -30.49
C VAL A 679 2.45 39.75 -31.64
N ILE A 680 2.68 40.80 -32.40
CA ILE A 680 2.02 41.07 -33.69
C ILE A 680 3.09 41.45 -34.72
N SER A 681 2.95 40.89 -35.93
CA SER A 681 3.74 41.27 -37.10
C SER A 681 2.81 41.55 -38.26
N VAL A 682 3.00 42.70 -38.91
CA VAL A 682 2.27 43.13 -40.11
C VAL A 682 3.28 43.49 -41.20
N MET A 683 3.28 42.71 -42.26
CA MET A 683 4.11 42.88 -43.46
C MET A 683 3.19 43.34 -44.59
N THR A 684 3.51 44.42 -45.30
CA THR A 684 2.70 44.89 -46.44
C THR A 684 3.54 45.25 -47.67
N GLN A 685 2.88 45.29 -48.82
CA GLN A 685 3.44 45.71 -50.11
C GLN A 685 2.41 46.61 -50.81
N GLY A 686 2.76 47.86 -51.09
CA GLY A 686 1.85 48.84 -51.71
C GLY A 686 0.70 49.27 -50.78
N THR A 687 0.93 49.41 -49.47
CA THR A 687 -0.08 49.96 -48.55
C THR A 687 0.53 50.95 -47.55
N GLY A 688 -0.17 52.05 -47.26
CA GLY A 688 0.27 53.04 -46.27
C GLY A 688 0.26 52.55 -44.82
N TYR A 689 1.00 53.26 -43.95
CA TYR A 689 1.22 52.90 -42.54
C TYR A 689 -0.06 52.78 -41.72
N GLU A 690 -1.10 53.53 -42.07
CA GLU A 690 -2.37 53.58 -41.35
C GLU A 690 -3.13 52.25 -41.38
N VAL A 691 -2.89 51.40 -42.39
CA VAL A 691 -3.40 50.02 -42.43
C VAL A 691 -2.84 49.22 -41.25
N ILE A 692 -1.55 49.38 -40.96
CA ILE A 692 -0.86 48.73 -39.83
C ILE A 692 -1.40 49.25 -38.50
N SER A 693 -1.59 50.57 -38.37
CA SER A 693 -2.19 51.20 -37.18
C SER A 693 -3.58 50.63 -36.87
N LYS A 694 -4.44 50.51 -37.89
CA LYS A 694 -5.81 49.98 -37.75
C LYS A 694 -5.82 48.49 -37.38
N ILE A 695 -4.98 47.67 -38.03
CA ILE A 695 -4.82 46.24 -37.66
C ILE A 695 -4.38 46.11 -36.19
N SER A 696 -3.39 46.91 -35.76
CA SER A 696 -2.88 46.90 -34.39
C SER A 696 -3.96 47.21 -33.35
N LYS A 697 -4.73 48.28 -33.59
CA LYS A 697 -5.83 48.74 -32.73
C LYS A 697 -6.90 47.65 -32.55
N ASP A 698 -7.38 47.07 -33.66
CA ASP A 698 -8.46 46.08 -33.62
C ASP A 698 -8.02 44.76 -32.95
N VAL A 699 -6.79 44.31 -33.20
CA VAL A 699 -6.20 43.14 -32.50
C VAL A 699 -6.08 43.43 -31.00
N TYR A 700 -5.63 44.64 -30.62
CA TYR A 700 -5.50 45.03 -29.21
C TYR A 700 -6.83 45.00 -28.45
N GLN A 701 -7.94 45.46 -29.04
CA GLN A 701 -9.25 45.44 -28.36
C GLN A 701 -9.72 44.02 -28.00
N ILE A 702 -9.30 42.99 -28.76
CA ILE A 702 -9.58 41.58 -28.47
C ILE A 702 -8.56 40.99 -27.49
N MET A 703 -7.31 41.47 -27.53
CA MET A 703 -6.18 40.87 -26.81
C MET A 703 -5.92 41.46 -25.41
N LYS A 704 -6.35 42.70 -25.13
CA LYS A 704 -6.17 43.38 -23.83
C LYS A 704 -6.70 42.58 -22.63
#